data_AF-A0A922A2W7-F1
#
_entry.id   AF-A0A922A2W7-F1
#
_cell.length_a   1.000
_cell.length_b   1.000
_cell.length_c   1.000
_cell.angle_alpha   90.00
_cell.angle_beta   90.00
_cell.angle_gamma   90.00
#
_symmetry.space_group_name_H-M   'P 1'
#
loop_
_entity.id
_entity.type
_entity.pdbx_description
1 polymer ?
#
loop_
_entity_poly.entity_id
_entity_poly.type
_entity_poly.pdbx_seq_one_letter_code
_entity_poly.pdbx_strand_id
1 'polypeptide(L)'
;MGLEIAEPNTCIRGCCTSKSIPLHLPPSSYALLSPIARGAESVVYAATLYGRKVAVKKPILSTSEDIDKFHKELQLLCMLDHPGLATLVAAHAKPPNYMFFFEFYEHLNLAEKVHAEEWSPGIDQVLTITVRLAKALQYLHNLGIVHRDVKPANILLDKNLFPHLADFGLAEYQKDLKGVSVENWRSTGKPTGGFHKKNMVGTLIYMAPEILTKKIHTEKSDVYSFGISINELITGIVPYTDLRAEAQAHTVLEMNYTEQQLTAAVVSGGLRPVLAGPELGAPSSLLSLIQRCWDANPQSRPSFNDIVVELELILEHRKTAKDMTLGEAAGSRDDHLMDNINSLRTYQESINWSTQGEHFSRIASCDTESGLRVWLDNSNDPLAYYPVLSWGSFASCGRRETMEDTHFLMPHMCNEKDIHVFGIFDGHRGAAAAEFSARALPGFLQSFGSTSSPSKALLEAFVKTDVAFRDELDSYRKSKRGTQKDWHPGCTAVAALIVRSKLFVANAGDCRTVLCRAGHPIVLTKDHVASCFEERERVVNAGGQVKWQVDTWRVGPAALQVTRSIGDDDLKPAVTAEPEITETDLSGEDEFLVMASDGLWDVVSNSDVINIIRDTVKEPGMCAKRLATEAAERGSKDNITVIVVFLRPVSTAERIY
;
A
#
# COMPACT_ATOMS: atom_id res chain seq x y z
N MET A 1 -63.57 6.53 -14.05
CA MET A 1 -62.43 7.08 -13.27
C MET A 1 -62.04 6.02 -12.25
N GLY A 2 -61.03 5.21 -12.56
CA GLY A 2 -60.48 4.29 -11.57
C GLY A 2 -59.78 5.12 -10.52
N LEU A 3 -60.17 4.95 -9.25
CA LEU A 3 -59.41 5.44 -8.12
C LEU A 3 -58.04 4.75 -8.16
N GLU A 4 -57.00 5.46 -8.59
CA GLU A 4 -55.63 5.06 -8.29
C GLU A 4 -55.49 5.11 -6.76
N ILE A 5 -55.60 3.94 -6.14
CA ILE A 5 -55.18 3.75 -4.76
C ILE A 5 -53.67 3.93 -4.78
N ALA A 6 -53.19 5.14 -4.49
CA ALA A 6 -51.77 5.40 -4.33
C ALA A 6 -51.26 4.53 -3.17
N GLU A 7 -50.51 3.47 -3.47
CA GLU A 7 -49.87 2.66 -2.45
C GLU A 7 -49.02 3.58 -1.57
N PRO A 8 -49.15 3.51 -0.22
CA PRO A 8 -48.38 4.37 0.66
C PRO A 8 -46.88 4.06 0.52
N ASN A 9 -46.03 5.11 0.44
CA ASN A 9 -44.58 5.00 0.28
C ASN A 9 -43.90 4.43 1.54
N THR A 10 -44.12 3.14 1.74
CA THR A 10 -43.82 2.38 2.96
C THR A 10 -43.25 1.03 2.56
N CYS A 11 -42.24 0.51 3.25
CA CYS A 11 -41.67 -0.80 2.90
C CYS A 11 -42.70 -1.94 3.06
N ILE A 12 -42.39 -3.14 2.54
CA ILE A 12 -43.32 -4.29 2.61
C ILE A 12 -43.74 -4.67 4.04
N ARG A 13 -42.91 -4.38 5.04
CA ARG A 13 -43.19 -4.64 6.46
C ARG A 13 -43.92 -3.49 7.17
N GLY A 14 -44.15 -2.37 6.50
CA GLY A 14 -44.70 -1.15 7.09
C GLY A 14 -43.79 -0.44 8.11
N CYS A 15 -42.57 -0.93 8.34
CA CYS A 15 -41.66 -0.38 9.35
C CYS A 15 -40.81 0.80 8.85
N CYS A 16 -40.69 1.00 7.54
CA CYS A 16 -39.95 2.12 6.94
C CYS A 16 -40.93 2.98 6.16
N THR A 17 -40.88 4.30 6.34
CA THR A 17 -41.69 5.27 5.61
C THR A 17 -40.80 6.45 5.19
N SER A 18 -41.06 7.02 4.01
CA SER A 18 -40.34 8.22 3.56
C SER A 18 -41.26 9.19 2.84
N LYS A 19 -41.02 10.49 3.02
CA LYS A 19 -41.77 11.55 2.31
C LYS A 19 -41.20 11.86 0.94
N SER A 20 -39.89 11.68 0.76
CA SER A 20 -39.13 12.12 -0.42
C SER A 20 -38.46 10.99 -1.19
N ILE A 21 -38.05 9.91 -0.50
CA ILE A 21 -37.31 8.79 -1.10
C ILE A 21 -38.31 7.70 -1.47
N PRO A 22 -38.51 7.36 -2.76
CA PRO A 22 -39.37 6.27 -3.16
C PRO A 22 -38.80 4.94 -2.64
N LEU A 23 -39.62 4.17 -1.92
CA LEU A 23 -39.25 2.87 -1.35
C LEU A 23 -39.66 1.69 -2.23
N HIS A 24 -40.38 1.97 -3.31
CA HIS A 24 -40.74 1.02 -4.34
C HIS A 24 -40.51 1.64 -5.71
N LEU A 25 -39.83 0.89 -6.56
CA LEU A 25 -39.52 1.29 -7.93
C LEU A 25 -40.17 0.32 -8.93
N PRO A 26 -40.90 0.81 -9.93
CA PRO A 26 -41.34 -0.01 -11.07
C PRO A 26 -40.14 -0.62 -11.79
N PRO A 27 -40.22 -1.85 -12.34
CA PRO A 27 -39.10 -2.45 -13.08
C PRO A 27 -38.61 -1.63 -14.27
N SER A 28 -39.48 -0.79 -14.87
CA SER A 28 -39.12 0.10 -15.98
C SER A 28 -38.41 1.39 -15.56
N SER A 29 -38.36 1.71 -14.26
CA SER A 29 -37.72 2.94 -13.79
C SER A 29 -36.20 2.84 -13.70
N TYR A 30 -35.65 1.62 -13.67
CA TYR A 30 -34.22 1.41 -13.55
C TYR A 30 -33.70 0.28 -14.44
N ALA A 31 -32.41 0.36 -14.76
CA ALA A 31 -31.67 -0.69 -15.46
C ALA A 31 -30.33 -0.89 -14.77
N LEU A 32 -30.07 -2.11 -14.28
CA LEU A 32 -28.76 -2.49 -13.75
C LEU A 32 -27.77 -2.66 -14.91
N LEU A 33 -26.57 -2.13 -14.74
CA LEU A 33 -25.45 -2.28 -15.68
C LEU A 33 -24.42 -3.25 -15.07
N SER A 34 -23.13 -2.98 -15.25
CA SER A 34 -22.05 -3.81 -14.70
C SER A 34 -21.93 -3.68 -13.18
N PRO A 35 -21.52 -4.77 -12.48
CA PRO A 35 -21.09 -4.68 -11.09
C PRO A 35 -19.85 -3.78 -10.99
N ILE A 36 -19.81 -2.90 -9.99
CA ILE A 36 -18.68 -2.02 -9.69
C ILE A 36 -17.91 -2.45 -8.44
N ALA A 37 -18.57 -3.11 -7.48
CA ALA A 37 -17.92 -3.67 -6.29
C ALA A 37 -18.66 -4.90 -5.78
N ARG A 38 -17.94 -5.87 -5.21
CA ARG A 38 -18.50 -7.06 -4.53
C ARG A 38 -17.92 -7.14 -3.13
N GLY A 39 -18.77 -7.04 -2.12
CA GLY A 39 -18.41 -7.25 -0.72
C GLY A 39 -19.05 -8.53 -0.16
N ALA A 40 -18.70 -8.88 1.08
CA ALA A 40 -19.24 -10.05 1.77
C ALA A 40 -20.76 -9.98 2.00
N GLU A 41 -21.31 -8.77 2.16
CA GLU A 41 -22.73 -8.56 2.51
C GLU A 41 -23.56 -7.97 1.35
N SER A 42 -22.94 -7.49 0.27
CA SER A 42 -23.66 -6.86 -0.84
C SER A 42 -22.84 -6.80 -2.13
N VAL A 43 -23.54 -6.61 -3.26
CA VAL A 43 -22.94 -6.30 -4.55
C VAL A 43 -23.44 -4.93 -5.00
N VAL A 44 -22.52 -4.05 -5.40
CA VAL A 44 -22.83 -2.72 -5.92
C VAL A 44 -22.73 -2.73 -7.44
N TYR A 45 -23.75 -2.17 -8.11
CA TYR A 45 -23.84 -2.07 -9.56
C TYR A 45 -23.85 -0.61 -10.00
N ALA A 46 -23.23 -0.30 -11.13
CA ALA A 46 -23.62 0.88 -11.88
C ALA A 46 -25.04 0.66 -12.44
N ALA A 47 -25.88 1.68 -12.45
CA ALA A 47 -27.23 1.57 -12.99
C ALA A 47 -27.72 2.92 -13.54
N THR A 48 -28.84 2.88 -14.24
CA THR A 48 -29.62 4.08 -14.56
C THR A 48 -30.94 4.05 -13.82
N LEU A 49 -31.35 5.17 -13.21
CA LEU A 49 -32.65 5.39 -12.59
C LEU A 49 -33.29 6.63 -13.25
N TYR A 50 -34.43 6.44 -13.93
CA TYR A 50 -35.08 7.48 -14.75
C TYR A 50 -34.10 8.17 -15.73
N GLY A 51 -33.20 7.41 -16.32
CA GLY A 51 -32.17 7.90 -17.24
C GLY A 51 -30.97 8.59 -16.59
N ARG A 52 -30.94 8.76 -15.25
CA ARG A 52 -29.80 9.30 -14.51
C ARG A 52 -28.90 8.18 -14.00
N LYS A 53 -27.58 8.38 -14.03
CA LYS A 53 -26.62 7.41 -13.51
C LYS A 53 -26.71 7.36 -11.98
N VAL A 54 -26.75 6.15 -11.42
CA VAL A 54 -26.84 5.87 -9.98
C VAL A 54 -25.98 4.66 -9.62
N ALA A 55 -25.64 4.51 -8.35
CA ALA A 55 -25.04 3.29 -7.79
C ALA A 55 -26.11 2.46 -7.07
N VAL A 56 -26.17 1.15 -7.32
CA VAL A 56 -27.17 0.26 -6.72
C VAL A 56 -26.53 -0.77 -5.84
N LYS A 57 -26.70 -0.64 -4.52
CA LYS A 57 -26.27 -1.65 -3.53
C LYS A 57 -27.37 -2.70 -3.40
N LYS A 58 -27.07 -3.93 -3.84
CA LYS A 58 -27.93 -5.11 -3.71
C LYS A 58 -27.40 -5.98 -2.56
N PRO A 59 -28.03 -5.98 -1.38
CA PRO A 59 -27.63 -6.84 -0.26
C PRO A 59 -27.81 -8.33 -0.58
N ILE A 60 -26.96 -9.15 0.04
CA ILE A 60 -27.07 -10.61 0.02
C ILE A 60 -27.93 -11.01 1.22
N LEU A 61 -29.21 -11.33 0.96
CA LEU A 61 -30.18 -11.64 2.00
C LEU A 61 -30.43 -13.14 2.04
N SER A 62 -29.89 -13.83 3.06
CA SER A 62 -30.05 -15.28 3.22
C SER A 62 -30.92 -15.65 4.43
N THR A 63 -30.98 -14.77 5.43
CA THR A 63 -31.68 -15.00 6.70
C THR A 63 -32.69 -13.90 7.00
N SER A 64 -33.60 -14.14 7.95
CA SER A 64 -34.50 -13.11 8.46
C SER A 64 -33.74 -11.95 9.13
N GLU A 65 -32.61 -12.25 9.78
CA GLU A 65 -31.75 -11.25 10.41
C GLU A 65 -31.14 -10.29 9.36
N ASP A 66 -30.77 -10.80 8.18
CA ASP A 66 -30.25 -9.95 7.09
C ASP A 66 -31.33 -8.99 6.58
N ILE A 67 -32.58 -9.44 6.52
CA ILE A 67 -33.72 -8.61 6.14
C ILE A 67 -33.97 -7.54 7.23
N ASP A 68 -33.86 -7.90 8.51
CA ASP A 68 -33.98 -6.95 9.63
C ASP A 68 -32.90 -5.85 9.55
N LYS A 69 -31.65 -6.23 9.25
CA LYS A 69 -30.54 -5.30 9.01
C LYS A 69 -30.83 -4.36 7.83
N PHE A 70 -31.31 -4.88 6.71
CA PHE A 70 -31.70 -4.06 5.55
C PHE A 70 -32.73 -2.99 5.93
N HIS A 71 -33.80 -3.39 6.63
CA HIS A 71 -34.86 -2.45 7.02
C HIS A 71 -34.37 -1.40 8.02
N LYS A 72 -33.45 -1.77 8.90
CA LYS A 72 -32.81 -0.85 9.84
C LYS A 72 -31.91 0.16 9.13
N GLU A 73 -31.03 -0.30 8.23
CA GLU A 73 -30.20 0.58 7.39
C GLU A 73 -31.08 1.53 6.57
N LEU A 74 -32.18 1.03 6.00
CA LEU A 74 -33.14 1.85 5.27
C LEU A 74 -33.79 2.92 6.14
N GLN A 75 -34.19 2.60 7.37
CA GLN A 75 -34.76 3.57 8.32
C GLN A 75 -33.77 4.69 8.64
N LEU A 76 -32.49 4.35 8.88
CA LEU A 76 -31.44 5.34 9.10
C LEU A 76 -31.28 6.22 7.86
N LEU A 77 -31.03 5.62 6.70
CA LEU A 77 -30.81 6.36 5.45
C LEU A 77 -31.97 7.28 5.07
N CYS A 78 -33.22 6.92 5.39
CA CYS A 78 -34.38 7.77 5.12
C CYS A 78 -34.44 9.06 5.97
N MET A 79 -33.68 9.11 7.07
CA MET A 79 -33.63 10.24 7.98
C MET A 79 -32.40 11.13 7.80
N LEU A 80 -31.41 10.70 7.04
CA LEU A 80 -30.13 11.40 6.88
C LEU A 80 -30.19 12.37 5.71
N ASP A 81 -29.78 13.61 5.97
CA ASP A 81 -29.69 14.67 4.96
C ASP A 81 -28.49 15.58 5.30
N HIS A 82 -27.35 15.29 4.69
CA HIS A 82 -26.13 16.07 4.87
C HIS A 82 -25.21 15.93 3.64
N PRO A 83 -24.60 17.02 3.12
CA PRO A 83 -23.81 17.02 1.86
C PRO A 83 -22.45 16.30 1.93
N GLY A 84 -22.15 15.66 3.07
CA GLY A 84 -20.97 14.81 3.27
C GLY A 84 -21.32 13.35 3.55
N LEU A 85 -22.58 12.95 3.32
CA LEU A 85 -23.05 11.57 3.42
C LEU A 85 -23.48 11.07 2.03
N ALA A 86 -23.28 9.79 1.75
CA ALA A 86 -23.76 9.16 0.53
C ALA A 86 -25.28 9.26 0.43
N THR A 87 -25.78 9.89 -0.63
CA THR A 87 -27.20 10.26 -0.74
C THR A 87 -28.04 9.11 -1.29
N LEU A 88 -28.98 8.60 -0.50
CA LEU A 88 -29.98 7.62 -0.94
C LEU A 88 -31.06 8.32 -1.77
N VAL A 89 -31.12 8.01 -3.07
CA VAL A 89 -32.11 8.61 -3.99
C VAL A 89 -33.38 7.77 -4.13
N ALA A 90 -33.29 6.46 -3.93
CA ALA A 90 -34.42 5.54 -3.95
C ALA A 90 -34.07 4.23 -3.24
N ALA A 91 -35.08 3.44 -2.91
CA ALA A 91 -34.93 2.06 -2.49
C ALA A 91 -35.98 1.17 -3.18
N HIS A 92 -35.69 -0.12 -3.30
CA HIS A 92 -36.68 -1.14 -3.59
C HIS A 92 -36.77 -2.06 -2.38
N ALA A 93 -37.79 -1.89 -1.55
CA ALA A 93 -37.95 -2.60 -0.28
C ALA A 93 -39.04 -3.69 -0.36
N LYS A 94 -39.05 -4.45 -1.47
CA LYS A 94 -39.96 -5.58 -1.76
C LYS A 94 -39.17 -6.79 -2.32
N PRO A 95 -39.59 -8.03 -2.01
CA PRO A 95 -39.04 -9.22 -2.65
C PRO A 95 -39.31 -9.25 -4.17
N PRO A 96 -38.49 -9.94 -4.96
CA PRO A 96 -37.28 -10.66 -4.54
C PRO A 96 -36.02 -9.80 -4.54
N ASN A 97 -36.10 -8.52 -4.91
CA ASN A 97 -34.97 -7.68 -5.29
C ASN A 97 -34.80 -6.46 -4.37
N TYR A 98 -34.43 -6.71 -3.11
CA TYR A 98 -34.09 -5.63 -2.18
C TYR A 98 -32.87 -4.85 -2.68
N MET A 99 -32.97 -3.53 -2.77
CA MET A 99 -31.93 -2.66 -3.34
C MET A 99 -31.96 -1.25 -2.74
N PHE A 100 -30.78 -0.65 -2.59
CA PHE A 100 -30.60 0.78 -2.33
C PHE A 100 -30.02 1.46 -3.57
N PHE A 101 -30.56 2.62 -3.94
CA PHE A 101 -30.09 3.42 -5.06
C PHE A 101 -29.49 4.71 -4.50
N PHE A 102 -28.19 4.88 -4.69
CA PHE A 102 -27.44 6.05 -4.27
C PHE A 102 -27.09 6.93 -5.46
N GLU A 103 -26.83 8.21 -5.18
CA GLU A 103 -26.12 9.07 -6.14
C GLU A 103 -24.83 8.38 -6.62
N PHE A 104 -24.51 8.55 -7.91
CA PHE A 104 -23.28 7.99 -8.47
C PHE A 104 -22.15 8.99 -8.27
N TYR A 105 -21.15 8.61 -7.49
CA TYR A 105 -19.93 9.39 -7.28
C TYR A 105 -18.89 8.98 -8.32
N GLU A 106 -18.33 9.95 -9.07
CA GLU A 106 -17.51 9.67 -10.24
C GLU A 106 -16.13 9.10 -9.91
N HIS A 107 -15.57 9.49 -8.77
CA HIS A 107 -14.30 8.95 -8.31
C HIS A 107 -14.55 7.74 -7.42
N LEU A 108 -13.54 6.88 -7.37
CA LEU A 108 -13.48 5.72 -6.50
C LEU A 108 -13.56 6.11 -5.01
N ASN A 109 -13.63 5.12 -4.11
CA ASN A 109 -13.53 5.41 -2.69
C ASN A 109 -12.13 5.92 -2.31
N LEU A 110 -11.98 6.53 -1.13
CA LEU A 110 -10.74 7.16 -0.69
C LEU A 110 -9.59 6.14 -0.59
N ALA A 111 -9.85 4.88 -0.22
CA ALA A 111 -8.83 3.84 -0.19
C ALA A 111 -8.31 3.51 -1.58
N GLU A 112 -9.20 3.29 -2.54
CA GLU A 112 -8.85 3.05 -3.95
C GLU A 112 -8.14 4.26 -4.55
N LYS A 113 -8.59 5.47 -4.22
CA LYS A 113 -7.96 6.70 -4.70
C LYS A 113 -6.52 6.81 -4.20
N VAL A 114 -6.30 6.67 -2.89
CA VAL A 114 -4.96 6.80 -2.29
C VAL A 114 -4.04 5.67 -2.71
N HIS A 115 -4.53 4.42 -2.68
CA HIS A 115 -3.67 3.24 -2.81
C HIS A 115 -3.62 2.66 -4.22
N ALA A 116 -4.74 2.60 -4.94
CA ALA A 116 -4.77 2.01 -6.28
C ALA A 116 -4.44 3.03 -7.39
N GLU A 117 -4.74 4.30 -7.18
CA GLU A 117 -4.32 5.40 -8.07
C GLU A 117 -3.07 6.14 -7.57
N GLU A 118 -2.43 5.66 -6.48
CA GLU A 118 -1.25 6.27 -5.86
C GLU A 118 -1.41 7.78 -5.59
N TRP A 119 -2.63 8.19 -5.25
CA TRP A 119 -2.95 9.59 -5.10
C TRP A 119 -2.34 10.15 -3.81
N SER A 120 -1.38 11.08 -3.97
CA SER A 120 -0.79 11.85 -2.87
C SER A 120 -1.37 13.27 -2.85
N PRO A 121 -2.44 13.53 -2.06
CA PRO A 121 -3.05 14.84 -1.99
C PRO A 121 -2.14 15.87 -1.32
N GLY A 122 -2.08 17.07 -1.90
CA GLY A 122 -1.57 18.23 -1.18
C GLY A 122 -2.36 18.48 0.10
N ILE A 123 -1.69 18.96 1.13
CA ILE A 123 -2.25 19.14 2.47
C ILE A 123 -3.49 20.05 2.54
N ASP A 124 -3.70 20.98 1.61
CA ASP A 124 -4.96 21.75 1.54
C ASP A 124 -6.15 20.88 1.16
N GLN A 125 -5.94 19.91 0.27
CA GLN A 125 -6.95 18.93 -0.10
C GLN A 125 -7.20 17.96 1.06
N VAL A 126 -6.15 17.52 1.76
CA VAL A 126 -6.27 16.73 2.99
C VAL A 126 -7.14 17.47 4.01
N LEU A 127 -6.83 18.74 4.30
CA LEU A 127 -7.62 19.54 5.25
C LEU A 127 -9.07 19.71 4.80
N THR A 128 -9.30 19.92 3.50
CA THR A 128 -10.65 20.03 2.94
C THR A 128 -11.45 18.75 3.14
N ILE A 129 -10.86 17.59 2.86
CA ILE A 129 -11.48 16.28 3.12
C ILE A 129 -11.73 16.09 4.61
N THR A 130 -10.72 16.38 5.43
CA THR A 130 -10.76 16.21 6.89
C THR A 130 -11.90 17.02 7.53
N VAL A 131 -12.02 18.31 7.18
CA VAL A 131 -13.09 19.20 7.68
C VAL A 131 -14.47 18.69 7.26
N ARG A 132 -14.64 18.33 5.98
CA ARG A 132 -15.95 17.90 5.48
C ARG A 132 -16.40 16.58 6.08
N LEU A 133 -15.48 15.63 6.23
CA LEU A 133 -15.75 14.36 6.90
C LEU A 133 -16.07 14.56 8.38
N ALA A 134 -15.34 15.45 9.07
CA ALA A 134 -15.61 15.78 10.47
C ALA A 134 -17.02 16.38 10.65
N LYS A 135 -17.47 17.26 9.74
CA LYS A 135 -18.84 17.81 9.74
C LYS A 135 -19.91 16.74 9.51
N ALA A 136 -19.64 15.78 8.62
CA ALA A 136 -20.56 14.66 8.39
C ALA A 136 -20.71 13.77 9.64
N LEU A 137 -19.60 13.46 10.32
CA LEU A 137 -19.62 12.68 11.56
C LEU A 137 -20.22 13.48 12.74
N GLN A 138 -19.95 14.78 12.82
CA GLN A 138 -20.62 15.70 13.76
C GLN A 138 -22.14 15.63 13.60
N TYR A 139 -22.64 15.70 12.37
CA TYR A 139 -24.07 15.60 12.07
C TYR A 139 -24.67 14.28 12.57
N LEU A 140 -24.03 13.13 12.30
CA LEU A 140 -24.49 11.82 12.77
C LEU A 140 -24.52 11.76 14.30
N HIS A 141 -23.47 12.24 14.96
CA HIS A 141 -23.36 12.19 16.42
C HIS A 141 -24.38 13.11 17.09
N ASN A 142 -24.71 14.24 16.50
CA ASN A 142 -25.78 15.13 16.97
C ASN A 142 -27.18 14.50 16.86
N LEU A 143 -27.37 13.57 15.91
CA LEU A 143 -28.58 12.72 15.83
C LEU A 143 -28.53 11.51 16.77
N GLY A 144 -27.44 11.34 17.53
CA GLY A 144 -27.21 10.19 18.39
C GLY A 144 -26.94 8.90 17.63
N ILE A 145 -26.41 8.98 16.41
CA ILE A 145 -26.05 7.84 15.56
C ILE A 145 -24.53 7.66 15.59
N VAL A 146 -24.06 6.43 15.81
CA VAL A 146 -22.64 6.05 15.71
C VAL A 146 -22.44 5.23 14.44
N HIS A 147 -21.45 5.56 13.62
CA HIS A 147 -21.21 4.92 12.31
C HIS A 147 -20.61 3.52 12.46
N ARG A 148 -19.61 3.36 13.34
CA ARG A 148 -18.95 2.09 13.74
C ARG A 148 -18.02 1.44 12.70
N ASP A 149 -17.92 1.99 11.49
CA ASP A 149 -16.98 1.53 10.45
C ASP A 149 -16.44 2.69 9.58
N VAL A 150 -15.93 3.74 10.23
CA VAL A 150 -15.28 4.87 9.51
C VAL A 150 -13.90 4.42 9.03
N LYS A 151 -13.69 4.42 7.72
CA LYS A 151 -12.42 4.04 7.05
C LYS A 151 -12.39 4.58 5.62
N PRO A 152 -11.22 4.71 4.97
CA PRO A 152 -11.13 5.22 3.59
C PRO A 152 -11.97 4.45 2.56
N ALA A 153 -12.14 3.13 2.71
CA ALA A 153 -12.99 2.34 1.82
C ALA A 153 -14.49 2.71 1.88
N ASN A 154 -14.93 3.35 2.97
CA ASN A 154 -16.31 3.82 3.17
C ASN A 154 -16.46 5.33 2.93
N ILE A 155 -15.45 6.00 2.36
CA ILE A 155 -15.49 7.43 2.04
C ILE A 155 -15.45 7.57 0.51
N LEU A 156 -16.58 7.89 -0.11
CA LEU A 156 -16.68 8.12 -1.55
C LEU A 156 -16.23 9.55 -1.90
N LEU A 157 -15.72 9.74 -3.12
CA LEU A 157 -15.28 11.06 -3.59
C LEU A 157 -16.14 11.51 -4.78
N ASP A 158 -16.74 12.70 -4.67
CA ASP A 158 -17.43 13.33 -5.81
C ASP A 158 -16.45 13.95 -6.81
N LYS A 159 -16.91 14.37 -7.99
CA LYS A 159 -16.10 15.04 -9.01
C LYS A 159 -15.14 16.15 -8.52
N ASN A 160 -15.43 16.82 -7.40
CA ASN A 160 -14.59 17.87 -6.81
C ASN A 160 -13.66 17.34 -5.70
N LEU A 161 -13.50 16.03 -5.58
CA LEU A 161 -12.75 15.33 -4.53
C LEU A 161 -13.27 15.60 -3.12
N PHE A 162 -14.56 15.90 -2.99
CA PHE A 162 -15.17 16.05 -1.69
C PHE A 162 -15.66 14.71 -1.13
N PRO A 163 -15.50 14.47 0.19
CA PRO A 163 -15.83 13.19 0.79
C PRO A 163 -17.32 13.06 1.08
N HIS A 164 -17.83 11.85 0.84
CA HIS A 164 -19.18 11.40 1.16
C HIS A 164 -19.10 10.07 1.92
N LEU A 165 -19.40 10.10 3.22
CA LEU A 165 -19.37 8.91 4.06
C LEU A 165 -20.50 7.96 3.68
N ALA A 166 -20.16 6.70 3.43
CA ALA A 166 -21.03 5.65 2.94
C ALA A 166 -21.02 4.42 3.87
N ASP A 167 -21.90 3.48 3.56
CA ASP A 167 -22.07 2.18 4.23
C ASP A 167 -22.52 2.24 5.70
N PHE A 168 -23.84 2.36 5.88
CA PHE A 168 -24.48 2.46 7.20
C PHE A 168 -24.94 1.10 7.75
N GLY A 169 -24.47 -0.02 7.17
CA GLY A 169 -24.89 -1.36 7.57
C GLY A 169 -24.58 -1.72 9.03
N LEU A 170 -23.56 -1.07 9.62
CA LEU A 170 -23.17 -1.24 11.02
C LEU A 170 -23.65 -0.11 11.96
N ALA A 171 -24.22 0.96 11.40
CA ALA A 171 -24.60 2.15 12.15
C ALA A 171 -25.72 1.86 13.17
N GLU A 172 -25.67 2.56 14.31
CA GLU A 172 -26.55 2.29 15.45
C GLU A 172 -26.87 3.56 16.24
N TYR A 173 -28.07 3.65 16.81
CA TYR A 173 -28.39 4.71 17.76
C TYR A 173 -27.70 4.48 19.11
N GLN A 174 -27.12 5.53 19.69
CA GLN A 174 -26.43 5.48 20.97
C GLN A 174 -27.31 4.99 22.13
N LYS A 175 -28.62 5.27 22.07
CA LYS A 175 -29.62 4.76 23.04
C LYS A 175 -29.75 3.23 22.99
N ASP A 176 -29.65 2.64 21.80
CA ASP A 176 -29.82 1.21 21.59
C ASP A 176 -28.52 0.45 21.95
N LEU A 177 -27.37 1.11 21.85
CA LEU A 177 -26.08 0.62 22.36
C LEU A 177 -26.05 0.50 23.90
N LYS A 178 -26.69 1.43 24.61
CA LYS A 178 -26.80 1.44 26.08
C LYS A 178 -27.79 0.39 26.62
N GLY A 179 -28.83 0.04 25.85
CA GLY A 179 -29.85 -0.95 26.25
C GLY A 179 -29.36 -2.40 26.31
N VAL A 180 -28.17 -2.70 25.76
CA VAL A 180 -27.58 -4.05 25.75
C VAL A 180 -26.83 -4.35 27.08
N SER A 181 -26.67 -3.37 27.96
CA SER A 181 -25.93 -3.56 29.22
C SER A 181 -26.81 -4.11 30.37
N VAL A 182 -26.43 -5.30 30.83
CA VAL A 182 -26.67 -5.91 32.16
C VAL A 182 -27.95 -6.73 32.40
N GLU A 183 -29.14 -6.37 31.90
CA GLU A 183 -30.38 -7.12 32.31
C GLU A 183 -30.65 -8.41 31.52
N ASN A 184 -30.29 -8.47 30.23
CA ASN A 184 -30.50 -9.68 29.40
C ASN A 184 -29.48 -10.81 29.66
N TRP A 185 -28.51 -10.60 30.56
CA TRP A 185 -27.45 -11.57 30.86
C TRP A 185 -27.91 -12.73 31.76
N ARG A 186 -28.95 -12.54 32.60
CA ARG A 186 -29.34 -13.53 33.63
C ARG A 186 -30.47 -14.48 33.23
N SER A 187 -31.16 -14.25 32.10
CA SER A 187 -32.46 -14.89 31.84
C SER A 187 -32.49 -15.92 30.71
N THR A 188 -31.38 -16.21 30.03
CA THR A 188 -31.35 -17.32 29.06
C THR A 188 -30.09 -18.16 29.26
N GLY A 189 -30.30 -19.40 29.73
CA GLY A 189 -29.23 -20.33 30.04
C GLY A 189 -28.42 -20.76 28.80
N LYS A 190 -27.14 -21.04 29.07
CA LYS A 190 -26.05 -21.51 28.19
C LYS A 190 -25.32 -20.43 27.36
N PRO A 191 -23.97 -20.42 27.38
CA PRO A 191 -23.16 -19.45 26.63
C PRO A 191 -23.16 -19.84 25.16
N THR A 192 -24.07 -19.25 24.38
CA THR A 192 -23.93 -19.20 22.93
C THR A 192 -23.35 -17.83 22.58
N GLY A 193 -22.33 -17.79 21.71
CA GLY A 193 -21.54 -16.60 21.39
C GLY A 193 -22.28 -15.44 20.69
N GLY A 194 -23.59 -15.28 20.89
CA GLY A 194 -24.41 -14.22 20.31
C GLY A 194 -24.10 -12.81 20.83
N PHE A 195 -23.68 -12.67 22.10
CA PHE A 195 -23.24 -11.38 22.65
C PHE A 195 -21.91 -10.93 22.03
N HIS A 196 -21.06 -11.90 21.66
CA HIS A 196 -19.73 -11.65 21.09
C HIS A 196 -19.78 -11.14 19.64
N LYS A 197 -20.79 -11.53 18.85
CA LYS A 197 -20.95 -11.08 17.45
C LYS A 197 -21.56 -9.67 17.30
N LYS A 198 -22.34 -9.18 18.26
CA LYS A 198 -23.05 -7.88 18.12
C LYS A 198 -22.18 -6.64 18.41
N ASN A 199 -21.16 -6.77 19.25
CA ASN A 199 -20.38 -5.62 19.75
C ASN A 199 -18.98 -5.48 19.13
N MET A 200 -18.43 -6.55 18.55
CA MET A 200 -17.15 -6.52 17.83
C MET A 200 -17.42 -6.45 16.32
N VAL A 201 -17.70 -5.25 15.81
CA VAL A 201 -17.99 -4.97 14.39
C VAL A 201 -17.13 -3.81 13.90
N GLY A 202 -16.87 -3.78 12.60
CA GLY A 202 -15.99 -2.82 11.93
C GLY A 202 -14.74 -3.49 11.37
N THR A 203 -13.81 -2.69 10.85
CA THR A 203 -12.55 -3.18 10.27
C THR A 203 -11.41 -3.07 11.29
N LEU A 204 -10.76 -4.20 11.61
CA LEU A 204 -9.87 -4.36 12.78
C LEU A 204 -8.79 -3.26 12.91
N ILE A 205 -8.13 -2.89 11.81
CA ILE A 205 -7.07 -1.86 11.79
C ILE A 205 -7.56 -0.41 12.01
N TYR A 206 -8.87 -0.19 12.07
CA TYR A 206 -9.46 1.12 12.40
C TYR A 206 -10.16 1.09 13.76
N MET A 207 -10.27 -0.06 14.41
CA MET A 207 -11.02 -0.20 15.66
C MET A 207 -10.28 0.40 16.87
N ALA A 208 -11.05 1.14 17.67
CA ALA A 208 -10.56 1.68 18.93
C ALA A 208 -10.28 0.58 19.99
N PRO A 209 -9.32 0.79 20.93
CA PRO A 209 -8.96 -0.20 21.96
C PRO A 209 -10.13 -0.73 22.80
N GLU A 210 -11.11 0.12 23.12
CA GLU A 210 -12.30 -0.27 23.86
C GLU A 210 -13.22 -1.22 23.07
N ILE A 211 -13.24 -1.10 21.74
CA ILE A 211 -14.00 -1.99 20.87
C ILE A 211 -13.33 -3.36 20.78
N LEU A 212 -12.00 -3.36 20.67
CA LEU A 212 -11.18 -4.59 20.68
C LEU A 212 -11.31 -5.35 22.02
N THR A 213 -11.50 -4.62 23.12
CA THR A 213 -11.81 -5.21 24.44
C THR A 213 -13.30 -5.49 24.68
N LYS A 214 -14.12 -5.43 23.62
CA LYS A 214 -15.55 -5.78 23.62
C LYS A 214 -16.41 -4.89 24.52
N LYS A 215 -15.99 -3.64 24.75
CA LYS A 215 -16.83 -2.63 25.41
C LYS A 215 -17.85 -2.06 24.43
N ILE A 216 -18.81 -1.30 24.96
CA ILE A 216 -19.90 -0.71 24.17
C ILE A 216 -19.34 0.41 23.29
N HIS A 217 -19.76 0.43 22.02
CA HIS A 217 -19.44 1.53 21.11
C HIS A 217 -20.01 2.84 21.64
N THR A 218 -19.21 3.89 21.54
CA THR A 218 -19.67 5.27 21.75
C THR A 218 -19.27 6.08 20.53
N GLU A 219 -19.74 7.31 20.44
CA GLU A 219 -19.31 8.26 19.43
C GLU A 219 -17.77 8.43 19.38
N LYS A 220 -17.06 8.13 20.48
CA LYS A 220 -15.61 8.18 20.56
C LYS A 220 -14.88 7.09 19.78
N SER A 221 -15.53 5.97 19.41
CA SER A 221 -14.91 4.97 18.53
C SER A 221 -14.83 5.45 17.08
N ASP A 222 -15.82 6.24 16.63
CA ASP A 222 -15.75 6.92 15.33
C ASP A 222 -14.64 7.97 15.32
N VAL A 223 -14.43 8.70 16.43
CA VAL A 223 -13.32 9.67 16.56
C VAL A 223 -11.95 8.99 16.39
N TYR A 224 -11.76 7.81 16.99
CA TYR A 224 -10.55 7.03 16.82
C TYR A 224 -10.34 6.62 15.36
N SER A 225 -11.38 6.04 14.76
CA SER A 225 -11.35 5.56 13.38
C SER A 225 -11.11 6.69 12.37
N PHE A 226 -11.66 7.88 12.65
CA PHE A 226 -11.37 9.12 11.93
C PHE A 226 -9.90 9.50 12.01
N GLY A 227 -9.30 9.55 13.21
CA GLY A 227 -7.88 9.86 13.37
C GLY A 227 -6.96 8.92 12.57
N ILE A 228 -7.24 7.61 12.60
CA ILE A 228 -6.52 6.62 11.81
C ILE A 228 -6.66 6.88 10.30
N SER A 229 -7.89 7.14 9.83
CA SER A 229 -8.18 7.38 8.41
C SER A 229 -7.51 8.66 7.87
N ILE A 230 -7.45 9.72 8.68
CA ILE A 230 -6.77 10.96 8.27
C ILE A 230 -5.25 10.79 8.26
N ASN A 231 -4.69 10.02 9.20
CA ASN A 231 -3.27 9.70 9.16
C ASN A 231 -2.91 8.92 7.88
N GLU A 232 -3.68 7.90 7.52
CA GLU A 232 -3.53 7.15 6.27
C GLU A 232 -3.64 8.03 5.03
N LEU A 233 -4.57 9.00 5.02
CA LEU A 233 -4.69 9.96 3.92
C LEU A 233 -3.44 10.84 3.75
N ILE A 234 -2.75 11.17 4.86
CA ILE A 234 -1.53 11.98 4.81
C ILE A 234 -0.33 11.12 4.43
N THR A 235 -0.20 9.93 5.01
CA THR A 235 0.97 9.07 4.79
C THR A 235 0.91 8.31 3.47
N GLY A 236 -0.28 8.05 2.94
CA GLY A 236 -0.49 7.10 1.84
C GLY A 236 -0.22 5.65 2.25
N ILE A 237 -0.17 5.36 3.55
CA ILE A 237 0.21 4.05 4.10
C ILE A 237 -0.94 3.46 4.89
N VAL A 238 -1.29 2.20 4.59
CA VAL A 238 -2.32 1.46 5.32
C VAL A 238 -1.94 1.36 6.81
N PRO A 239 -2.91 1.52 7.75
CA PRO A 239 -2.60 1.46 9.17
C PRO A 239 -1.96 0.13 9.59
N TYR A 240 -0.89 0.24 10.39
CA TYR A 240 -0.12 -0.90 10.89
C TYR A 240 0.53 -1.76 9.80
N THR A 241 0.88 -1.17 8.65
CA THR A 241 1.80 -1.78 7.68
C THR A 241 3.14 -1.06 7.74
N ASP A 242 4.25 -1.79 7.67
CA ASP A 242 5.56 -1.17 7.49
C ASP A 242 5.65 -0.51 6.11
N LEU A 243 6.49 0.54 6.01
CA LEU A 243 6.59 1.58 4.97
C LEU A 243 6.73 1.14 3.48
N ARG A 244 6.56 -0.14 3.10
CA ARG A 244 6.72 -0.64 1.72
C ARG A 244 5.82 -1.84 1.34
N ALA A 245 4.51 -1.78 1.57
CA ALA A 245 3.59 -2.79 1.02
C ALA A 245 2.55 -2.12 0.08
N GLU A 246 2.79 -2.25 -1.22
CA GLU A 246 1.91 -1.78 -2.29
C GLU A 246 0.53 -2.44 -2.23
N ALA A 247 -0.43 -1.70 -2.77
CA ALA A 247 -1.86 -1.84 -2.62
C ALA A 247 -2.44 -3.19 -3.11
N GLN A 248 -2.96 -3.98 -2.17
CA GLN A 248 -4.28 -4.62 -2.27
C GLN A 248 -4.69 -5.16 -0.89
N ALA A 249 -5.58 -4.40 -0.24
CA ALA A 249 -6.03 -4.67 1.12
C ALA A 249 -6.81 -6.00 1.23
N HIS A 250 -6.28 -6.96 1.99
CA HIS A 250 -7.06 -7.77 2.92
C HIS A 250 -6.21 -8.20 4.13
N THR A 251 -6.46 -7.50 5.25
CA THR A 251 -6.20 -7.86 6.67
C THR A 251 -4.75 -8.01 7.16
N VAL A 252 -4.39 -7.17 8.15
CA VAL A 252 -3.87 -7.45 9.53
C VAL A 252 -2.71 -8.43 9.74
N LEU A 253 -2.46 -9.40 8.86
CA LEU A 253 -1.52 -10.49 9.09
C LEU A 253 -0.06 -10.13 8.75
N GLU A 254 0.19 -8.98 8.12
CA GLU A 254 1.50 -8.67 7.53
C GLU A 254 2.49 -7.97 8.46
N MET A 255 2.21 -7.96 9.77
CA MET A 255 3.20 -7.66 10.82
C MET A 255 3.51 -8.88 11.72
N ASN A 256 3.24 -10.12 11.27
CA ASN A 256 3.27 -11.33 12.13
C ASN A 256 2.30 -11.26 13.33
N TYR A 257 1.36 -10.32 13.33
CA TYR A 257 0.29 -10.23 14.32
C TYR A 257 -0.93 -11.01 13.81
N THR A 258 -1.29 -12.11 14.45
CA THR A 258 -2.66 -12.63 14.44
C THR A 258 -3.62 -11.53 14.94
N GLU A 259 -4.91 -11.59 14.59
CA GLU A 259 -5.92 -10.63 15.09
C GLU A 259 -5.84 -10.44 16.62
N GLN A 260 -5.52 -11.52 17.33
CA GLN A 260 -5.32 -11.53 18.78
C GLN A 260 -4.06 -10.77 19.21
N GLN A 261 -2.94 -10.94 18.51
CA GLN A 261 -1.71 -10.24 18.85
C GLN A 261 -1.80 -8.75 18.45
N LEU A 262 -2.42 -8.38 17.32
CA LEU A 262 -2.66 -6.96 16.98
C LEU A 262 -3.58 -6.32 18.02
N THR A 263 -4.64 -7.02 18.39
CA THR A 263 -5.52 -6.60 19.48
C THR A 263 -4.74 -6.35 20.76
N ALA A 264 -3.88 -7.30 21.17
CA ALA A 264 -3.05 -7.15 22.35
C ALA A 264 -2.06 -5.98 22.23
N ALA A 265 -1.43 -5.79 21.06
CA ALA A 265 -0.49 -4.70 20.84
C ALA A 265 -1.17 -3.33 20.90
N VAL A 266 -2.36 -3.16 20.31
CA VAL A 266 -3.12 -1.91 20.33
C VAL A 266 -3.68 -1.60 21.72
N VAL A 267 -4.21 -2.61 22.41
CA VAL A 267 -4.89 -2.48 23.71
C VAL A 267 -3.90 -2.39 24.86
N SER A 268 -2.91 -3.29 24.91
CA SER A 268 -1.96 -3.42 26.03
C SER A 268 -0.61 -2.79 25.72
N GLY A 269 -0.14 -2.90 24.48
CA GLY A 269 1.13 -2.31 24.04
C GLY A 269 1.03 -0.83 23.62
N GLY A 270 -0.18 -0.28 23.52
CA GLY A 270 -0.40 1.09 23.07
C GLY A 270 0.00 1.33 21.60
N LEU A 271 0.10 0.27 20.78
CA LEU A 271 0.51 0.36 19.38
C LEU A 271 -0.40 1.31 18.60
N ARG A 272 0.20 2.23 17.84
CA ARG A 272 -0.48 3.14 16.91
C ARG A 272 0.27 3.13 15.57
N PRO A 273 -0.39 3.48 14.46
CA PRO A 273 0.29 3.67 13.19
C PRO A 273 1.39 4.74 13.31
N VAL A 274 2.39 4.68 12.43
CA VAL A 274 3.39 5.74 12.32
C VAL A 274 2.67 7.03 11.96
N LEU A 275 2.85 8.05 12.80
CA LEU A 275 2.25 9.37 12.58
C LEU A 275 2.93 10.03 11.38
N ALA A 276 2.14 10.69 10.52
CA ALA A 276 2.68 11.51 9.44
C ALA A 276 3.72 12.51 9.97
N GLY A 277 4.89 12.56 9.31
CA GLY A 277 5.94 13.49 9.69
C GLY A 277 5.73 14.91 9.14
N PRO A 278 6.36 15.94 9.75
CA PRO A 278 6.25 17.33 9.29
C PRO A 278 6.70 17.54 7.83
N GLU A 279 7.57 16.68 7.32
CA GLU A 279 8.08 16.69 5.95
C GLU A 279 7.00 16.52 4.88
N LEU A 280 5.85 15.93 5.23
CA LEU A 280 4.67 15.81 4.36
C LEU A 280 3.84 17.11 4.31
N GLY A 281 4.33 18.20 4.92
CA GLY A 281 3.68 19.52 4.90
C GLY A 281 2.47 19.65 5.83
N ALA A 282 2.23 18.66 6.69
CA ALA A 282 1.14 18.63 7.66
C ALA A 282 1.41 19.59 8.84
N PRO A 283 0.48 20.50 9.19
CA PRO A 283 0.64 21.38 10.35
C PRO A 283 0.74 20.59 11.65
N SER A 284 1.59 21.01 12.58
CA SER A 284 1.76 20.36 13.89
C SER A 284 0.45 20.29 14.69
N SER A 285 -0.45 21.26 14.50
CA SER A 285 -1.79 21.26 15.09
C SER A 285 -2.65 20.09 14.57
N LEU A 286 -2.59 19.78 13.27
CA LEU A 286 -3.29 18.65 12.68
C LEU A 286 -2.73 17.31 13.18
N LEU A 287 -1.39 17.19 13.23
CA LEU A 287 -0.73 15.99 13.76
C LEU A 287 -1.08 15.76 15.23
N SER A 288 -1.07 16.81 16.04
CA SER A 288 -1.50 16.78 17.43
C SER A 288 -2.98 16.35 17.55
N LEU A 289 -3.85 16.87 16.68
CA LEU A 289 -5.27 16.49 16.64
C LEU A 289 -5.48 15.01 16.33
N ILE A 290 -4.77 14.47 15.33
CA ILE A 290 -4.76 13.03 15.02
C ILE A 290 -4.35 12.24 16.27
N GLN A 291 -3.29 12.69 16.97
CA GLN A 291 -2.81 12.03 18.17
C GLN A 291 -3.85 11.99 19.31
N ARG A 292 -4.62 13.06 19.49
CA ARG A 292 -5.71 13.07 20.49
C ARG A 292 -6.90 12.24 20.04
N CYS A 293 -7.17 12.15 18.73
CA CYS A 293 -8.27 11.34 18.20
C CYS A 293 -8.06 9.86 18.48
N TRP A 294 -6.82 9.35 18.40
CA TRP A 294 -6.53 7.92 18.63
C TRP A 294 -6.05 7.58 20.06
N ASP A 295 -6.36 8.43 21.05
CA ASP A 295 -5.99 8.20 22.45
C ASP A 295 -6.57 6.87 22.97
N ALA A 296 -5.82 6.17 23.84
CA ALA A 296 -6.26 4.90 24.42
C ALA A 296 -7.53 5.05 25.27
N ASN A 297 -7.69 6.18 25.96
CA ASN A 297 -8.86 6.50 26.75
C ASN A 297 -9.91 7.26 25.90
N PRO A 298 -11.11 6.70 25.69
CA PRO A 298 -12.18 7.37 24.91
C PRO A 298 -12.58 8.74 25.46
N GLN A 299 -12.43 8.96 26.77
CA GLN A 299 -12.76 10.25 27.39
C GLN A 299 -11.75 11.36 27.07
N SER A 300 -10.51 11.00 26.76
CA SER A 300 -9.47 11.96 26.35
C SER A 300 -9.64 12.42 24.90
N ARG A 301 -10.36 11.67 24.08
CA ARG A 301 -10.59 12.01 22.67
C ARG A 301 -11.54 13.21 22.56
N PRO A 302 -11.30 14.17 21.67
CA PRO A 302 -12.21 15.29 21.45
C PRO A 302 -13.56 14.83 20.88
N SER A 303 -14.61 15.63 21.02
CA SER A 303 -15.87 15.41 20.29
C SER A 303 -15.77 15.96 18.87
N PHE A 304 -16.62 15.54 17.94
CA PHE A 304 -16.65 16.15 16.61
C PHE A 304 -17.02 17.64 16.63
N ASN A 305 -17.70 18.13 17.68
CA ASN A 305 -17.89 19.57 17.87
C ASN A 305 -16.55 20.30 18.09
N ASP A 306 -15.67 19.73 18.92
CA ASP A 306 -14.34 20.31 19.18
C ASP A 306 -13.42 20.15 17.96
N ILE A 307 -13.46 18.98 17.31
CA ILE A 307 -12.65 18.67 16.11
C ILE A 307 -12.96 19.65 14.98
N VAL A 308 -14.24 19.92 14.69
CA VAL A 308 -14.64 20.83 13.62
C VAL A 308 -14.13 22.25 13.90
N VAL A 309 -14.29 22.74 15.14
CA VAL A 309 -13.80 24.07 15.53
C VAL A 309 -12.28 24.17 15.34
N GLU A 310 -11.53 23.16 15.80
CA GLU A 310 -10.07 23.17 15.68
C GLU A 310 -9.61 23.10 14.22
N LEU A 311 -10.22 22.25 13.39
CA LEU A 311 -9.88 22.13 11.97
C LEU A 311 -10.19 23.40 11.18
N GLU A 312 -11.30 24.09 11.49
CA GLU A 312 -11.63 25.38 10.87
C GLU A 312 -10.59 26.43 11.21
N LEU A 313 -10.15 26.50 12.47
CA LEU A 313 -9.04 27.37 12.87
C LEU A 313 -7.75 27.04 12.10
N ILE A 314 -7.39 25.75 11.97
CA ILE A 314 -6.20 25.33 11.21
C ILE A 314 -6.30 25.79 9.75
N LEU A 315 -7.48 25.67 9.14
CA LEU A 315 -7.74 26.06 7.76
C LEU A 315 -7.65 27.59 7.58
N GLU A 316 -8.18 28.37 8.53
CA GLU A 316 -8.13 29.83 8.51
C GLU A 316 -6.69 30.34 8.60
N HIS A 317 -5.91 29.90 9.60
CA HIS A 317 -4.51 30.31 9.76
C HIS A 317 -3.68 30.03 8.51
N ARG A 318 -3.96 28.91 7.84
CA ARG A 318 -3.26 28.51 6.61
C ARG A 318 -3.61 29.39 5.40
N LYS A 319 -4.87 29.86 5.30
CA LYS A 319 -5.26 30.83 4.28
C LYS A 319 -4.56 32.18 4.50
N THR A 320 -4.53 32.66 5.74
CA THR A 320 -3.86 33.93 6.07
C THR A 320 -2.36 33.88 5.80
N ALA A 321 -1.68 32.76 6.12
CA ALA A 321 -0.26 32.59 5.83
C ALA A 321 0.06 32.56 4.32
N LYS A 322 -0.84 32.03 3.49
CA LYS A 322 -0.71 32.04 2.03
C LYS A 322 -0.92 33.42 1.43
N ASP A 323 -1.88 34.18 1.96
CA ASP A 323 -2.14 35.55 1.51
C ASP A 323 -0.99 36.50 1.87
N MET A 324 -0.29 36.27 2.99
CA MET A 324 0.92 37.00 3.36
C MET A 324 2.15 36.65 2.48
N THR A 325 2.33 35.38 2.12
CA THR A 325 3.47 34.94 1.29
C THR A 325 3.37 35.33 -0.18
N LEU A 326 2.16 35.57 -0.72
CA LEU A 326 1.95 36.13 -2.06
C LEU A 326 2.20 37.66 -2.13
N GLY A 327 2.29 38.35 -0.99
CA GLY A 327 2.51 39.79 -0.90
C GLY A 327 3.98 40.25 -0.78
N GLU A 328 4.91 39.34 -0.47
CA GLU A 328 6.30 39.69 -0.09
C GLU A 328 7.37 39.26 -1.12
N ALA A 329 7.02 39.14 -2.41
CA ALA A 329 7.99 38.90 -3.48
C ALA A 329 8.73 40.19 -3.95
N ALA A 330 8.81 41.23 -3.12
CA ALA A 330 9.56 42.45 -3.40
C ALA A 330 10.10 43.09 -2.11
N GLY A 331 11.34 42.77 -1.73
CA GLY A 331 12.01 43.45 -0.62
C GLY A 331 13.26 42.73 -0.12
N SER A 332 14.32 43.50 0.11
CA SER A 332 15.70 43.07 0.37
C SER A 332 15.98 42.49 1.77
N ARG A 333 17.05 41.69 1.82
CA ARG A 333 17.92 41.29 2.95
C ARG A 333 17.80 42.13 4.24
N ASP A 334 17.82 41.46 5.39
CA ASP A 334 18.88 41.69 6.38
C ASP A 334 19.09 40.54 7.37
N ASP A 335 20.32 40.51 7.87
CA ASP A 335 21.02 39.51 8.67
C ASP A 335 20.79 39.71 10.18
N HIS A 336 21.12 38.67 10.96
CA HIS A 336 21.25 38.61 12.42
C HIS A 336 20.02 38.56 13.34
N LEU A 337 19.75 37.34 13.85
CA LEU A 337 19.62 37.09 15.29
C LEU A 337 20.02 35.64 15.59
N MET A 338 21.26 35.49 16.07
CA MET A 338 21.80 34.27 16.68
C MET A 338 21.38 34.18 18.15
N ASP A 339 21.52 32.97 18.68
CA ASP A 339 21.60 32.62 20.10
C ASP A 339 20.28 32.50 20.88
N ASN A 340 19.70 31.30 20.84
CA ASN A 340 19.39 30.49 22.04
C ASN A 340 18.50 29.30 21.65
N ILE A 341 19.10 28.14 21.32
CA ILE A 341 18.67 26.78 21.67
C ILE A 341 19.90 25.91 21.43
N ASN A 342 20.84 25.97 22.35
CA ASN A 342 21.96 25.03 22.40
C ASN A 342 22.06 24.54 23.84
N SER A 343 21.07 23.76 24.26
CA SER A 343 21.13 22.84 25.40
C SER A 343 19.75 22.29 25.73
N LEU A 344 19.36 21.17 25.11
CA LEU A 344 18.62 20.07 25.77
C LEU A 344 18.40 18.89 24.82
N ARG A 345 19.40 17.98 24.84
CA ARG A 345 19.31 16.52 24.65
C ARG A 345 18.84 15.97 23.29
N THR A 346 19.81 15.88 22.38
CA THR A 346 20.31 14.63 21.77
C THR A 346 19.33 13.44 21.73
N TYR A 347 18.51 13.36 20.68
CA TYR A 347 18.05 12.10 20.10
C TYR A 347 18.84 11.89 18.81
N GLN A 348 19.48 10.73 18.66
CA GLN A 348 20.39 10.41 17.57
C GLN A 348 19.63 10.29 16.24
N GLU A 349 19.83 11.21 15.31
CA GLU A 349 19.38 11.05 13.93
C GLU A 349 20.07 9.82 13.30
N SER A 350 19.28 8.79 12.98
CA SER A 350 19.66 7.69 12.12
C SER A 350 19.57 8.18 10.67
N ILE A 351 20.64 8.00 9.87
CA ILE A 351 20.56 8.29 8.43
C ILE A 351 19.46 7.43 7.80
N ASN A 352 18.61 8.06 6.98
CA ASN A 352 17.68 7.37 6.11
C ASN A 352 18.36 7.12 4.75
N TRP A 353 18.77 5.88 4.51
CA TRP A 353 19.51 5.50 3.30
C TRP A 353 18.66 5.57 2.03
N SER A 354 17.34 5.38 2.16
CA SER A 354 16.39 5.56 1.06
C SER A 354 16.36 7.02 0.58
N THR A 355 16.32 7.99 1.49
CA THR A 355 16.34 9.43 1.13
C THR A 355 17.63 9.81 0.42
N GLN A 356 18.74 9.19 0.81
CA GLN A 356 20.06 9.49 0.26
C GLN A 356 20.17 8.95 -1.16
N GLY A 357 19.72 7.71 -1.40
CA GLY A 357 19.62 7.16 -2.75
C GLY A 357 18.68 7.97 -3.64
N GLU A 358 17.57 8.47 -3.10
CA GLU A 358 16.62 9.31 -3.84
C GLU A 358 17.24 10.64 -4.28
N HIS A 359 18.07 11.26 -3.43
CA HIS A 359 18.79 12.49 -3.78
C HIS A 359 19.70 12.29 -5.01
N PHE A 360 20.43 11.17 -5.08
CA PHE A 360 21.24 10.84 -6.26
C PHE A 360 20.39 10.58 -7.50
N SER A 361 19.24 9.93 -7.35
CA SER A 361 18.30 9.75 -8.46
C SER A 361 17.81 11.10 -9.00
N ARG A 362 17.47 12.05 -8.13
CA ARG A 362 17.03 13.40 -8.54
C ARG A 362 18.12 14.18 -9.27
N ILE A 363 19.35 14.15 -8.75
CA ILE A 363 20.51 14.79 -9.41
C ILE A 363 20.74 14.18 -10.80
N ALA A 364 20.68 12.85 -10.92
CA ALA A 364 20.85 12.16 -12.19
C ALA A 364 19.72 12.44 -13.20
N SER A 365 18.49 12.69 -12.71
CA SER A 365 17.31 12.96 -13.54
C SER A 365 17.21 14.38 -14.11
N CYS A 366 17.89 15.38 -13.50
CA CYS A 366 17.85 16.77 -13.96
C CYS A 366 18.49 17.00 -15.34
N ASP A 367 19.22 16.02 -15.89
CA ASP A 367 20.02 16.20 -17.11
C ASP A 367 19.46 15.50 -18.38
N THR A 368 18.32 14.78 -18.34
CA THR A 368 17.97 13.88 -19.45
C THR A 368 16.46 13.77 -19.77
N GLU A 369 15.89 14.77 -20.45
CA GLU A 369 14.57 14.63 -21.12
C GLU A 369 14.66 14.16 -22.60
N SER A 370 15.86 13.96 -23.18
CA SER A 370 15.98 13.77 -24.65
C SER A 370 16.70 12.50 -25.15
N GLY A 371 17.25 11.64 -24.28
CA GLY A 371 18.28 10.68 -24.72
C GLY A 371 17.91 9.20 -24.90
N LEU A 372 16.72 8.74 -24.48
CA LEU A 372 16.34 7.31 -24.66
C LEU A 372 16.10 6.89 -26.12
N ARG A 373 16.09 7.83 -27.06
CA ARG A 373 15.99 7.55 -28.49
C ARG A 373 17.08 6.60 -28.98
N VAL A 374 18.26 6.59 -28.35
CA VAL A 374 19.38 5.70 -28.71
C VAL A 374 19.03 4.22 -28.56
N TRP A 375 18.20 3.85 -27.57
CA TRP A 375 17.78 2.46 -27.35
C TRP A 375 16.63 2.03 -28.27
N LEU A 376 15.91 3.01 -28.83
CA LEU A 376 14.71 2.82 -29.65
C LEU A 376 15.02 2.96 -31.15
N ASP A 377 16.12 3.60 -31.54
CA ASP A 377 16.53 3.72 -32.94
C ASP A 377 17.29 2.47 -33.40
N ASN A 378 16.54 1.49 -33.90
CA ASN A 378 16.88 0.66 -35.06
C ASN A 378 15.69 -0.26 -35.41
N SER A 379 15.08 -0.02 -36.57
CA SER A 379 13.99 -0.75 -37.23
C SER A 379 12.60 -0.72 -36.54
N ASN A 380 11.67 0.02 -37.16
CA ASN A 380 10.23 -0.23 -37.04
C ASN A 380 9.89 -1.43 -37.93
N ASP A 381 10.18 -2.65 -37.48
CA ASP A 381 9.63 -3.84 -38.10
C ASP A 381 8.18 -4.04 -37.58
N PRO A 382 7.14 -3.88 -38.42
CA PRO A 382 5.76 -4.11 -38.01
C PRO A 382 5.46 -5.56 -37.63
N LEU A 383 6.38 -6.50 -37.87
CA LEU A 383 6.30 -7.90 -37.43
C LEU A 383 7.05 -8.19 -36.12
N ALA A 384 7.74 -7.21 -35.54
CA ALA A 384 8.45 -7.40 -34.28
C ALA A 384 7.46 -7.72 -33.13
N TYR A 385 7.80 -8.71 -32.31
CA TYR A 385 7.02 -9.07 -31.13
C TYR A 385 7.22 -8.01 -30.03
N TYR A 386 6.13 -7.49 -29.47
CA TYR A 386 6.17 -6.59 -28.32
C TYR A 386 5.41 -7.24 -27.17
N PRO A 387 6.06 -7.50 -26.02
CA PRO A 387 5.41 -8.11 -24.88
C PRO A 387 4.39 -7.15 -24.27
N VAL A 388 3.26 -7.68 -23.79
CA VAL A 388 2.27 -6.90 -23.04
C VAL A 388 2.44 -7.26 -21.58
N LEU A 389 2.92 -6.30 -20.80
CA LEU A 389 3.32 -6.56 -19.43
C LEU A 389 2.19 -6.38 -18.43
N SER A 390 2.14 -7.28 -17.46
CA SER A 390 1.51 -7.05 -16.16
C SER A 390 2.40 -7.62 -15.08
N TRP A 391 2.60 -6.90 -13.99
CA TRP A 391 3.60 -7.22 -12.98
C TRP A 391 3.03 -7.06 -11.58
N GLY A 392 3.74 -7.62 -10.61
CA GLY A 392 3.39 -7.57 -9.21
C GLY A 392 4.51 -8.19 -8.40
N SER A 393 4.59 -7.78 -7.14
CA SER A 393 5.61 -8.24 -6.22
C SER A 393 4.99 -8.62 -4.88
N PHE A 394 5.77 -9.36 -4.10
CA PHE A 394 5.46 -9.61 -2.71
C PHE A 394 6.77 -9.77 -1.95
N ALA A 395 6.82 -9.20 -0.75
CA ALA A 395 8.00 -9.25 0.10
C ALA A 395 7.58 -9.63 1.52
N SER A 396 8.36 -10.50 2.17
CA SER A 396 8.09 -10.98 3.52
C SER A 396 9.38 -11.12 4.31
N CYS A 397 9.34 -10.67 5.57
CA CYS A 397 10.45 -10.85 6.51
C CYS A 397 10.75 -12.34 6.77
N GLY A 398 9.80 -13.24 6.50
CA GLY A 398 9.98 -14.67 6.73
C GLY A 398 10.23 -14.96 8.21
N ARG A 399 11.35 -15.65 8.50
CA ARG A 399 11.76 -16.01 9.88
C ARG A 399 12.87 -15.11 10.44
N ARG A 400 13.33 -14.11 9.69
CA ARG A 400 14.32 -13.13 10.17
C ARG A 400 13.68 -12.17 11.17
N GLU A 401 14.52 -11.48 11.93
CA GLU A 401 14.08 -10.44 12.86
C GLU A 401 13.77 -9.12 12.14
N THR A 402 14.44 -8.87 11.01
CA THR A 402 14.37 -7.63 10.23
C THR A 402 14.22 -7.93 8.74
N MET A 403 13.54 -7.03 8.02
CA MET A 403 13.43 -7.05 6.56
C MET A 403 14.56 -6.21 5.97
N GLU A 404 15.61 -6.87 5.50
CA GLU A 404 16.78 -6.28 4.85
C GLU A 404 16.62 -6.20 3.32
N ASP A 405 15.81 -7.09 2.74
CA ASP A 405 15.46 -7.05 1.31
C ASP A 405 14.63 -5.83 0.94
N THR A 406 14.79 -5.37 -0.30
CA THR A 406 13.86 -4.46 -0.94
C THR A 406 13.84 -4.65 -2.46
N HIS A 407 12.94 -3.95 -3.13
CA HIS A 407 12.80 -4.01 -4.59
C HIS A 407 12.21 -2.70 -5.12
N PHE A 408 12.27 -2.50 -6.43
CA PHE A 408 11.50 -1.47 -7.12
C PHE A 408 10.85 -2.04 -8.38
N LEU A 409 9.72 -1.44 -8.75
CA LEU A 409 9.00 -1.69 -9.99
C LEU A 409 8.95 -0.36 -10.76
N MET A 410 9.63 -0.28 -11.90
CA MET A 410 9.63 0.91 -12.75
C MET A 410 9.05 0.54 -14.11
N PRO A 411 7.71 0.57 -14.24
CA PRO A 411 7.04 0.06 -15.43
C PRO A 411 7.17 0.98 -16.63
N HIS A 412 7.52 2.25 -16.46
CA HIS A 412 7.80 3.16 -17.57
C HIS A 412 9.00 4.01 -17.21
N MET A 413 10.06 3.92 -18.01
CA MET A 413 11.23 4.77 -17.84
C MET A 413 11.09 6.05 -18.67
N CYS A 414 11.16 7.22 -18.03
CA CYS A 414 11.09 8.54 -18.67
C CYS A 414 9.90 8.73 -19.66
N ASN A 415 8.70 8.26 -19.29
CA ASN A 415 7.49 8.26 -20.12
C ASN A 415 7.51 7.37 -21.38
N GLU A 416 8.55 6.57 -21.59
CA GLU A 416 8.60 5.58 -22.67
C GLU A 416 7.83 4.32 -22.28
N LYS A 417 6.86 3.93 -23.11
CA LYS A 417 5.97 2.80 -22.83
C LYS A 417 6.60 1.43 -23.01
N ASP A 418 7.69 1.35 -23.78
CA ASP A 418 8.35 0.11 -24.18
C ASP A 418 9.65 -0.16 -23.40
N ILE A 419 9.91 0.61 -22.33
CA ILE A 419 11.08 0.42 -21.48
C ILE A 419 10.65 0.21 -20.03
N HIS A 420 10.93 -0.98 -19.52
CA HIS A 420 10.51 -1.43 -18.20
C HIS A 420 11.73 -1.89 -17.40
N VAL A 421 11.78 -1.56 -16.11
CA VAL A 421 12.87 -1.97 -15.22
C VAL A 421 12.31 -2.50 -13.92
N PHE A 422 12.83 -3.64 -13.49
CA PHE A 422 12.50 -4.28 -12.22
C PHE A 422 13.81 -4.62 -11.50
N GLY A 423 13.84 -4.50 -10.18
CA GLY A 423 15.05 -4.84 -9.43
C GLY A 423 14.76 -5.34 -8.03
N ILE A 424 15.52 -6.34 -7.58
CA ILE A 424 15.52 -6.87 -6.21
C ILE A 424 16.91 -6.67 -5.63
N PHE A 425 16.93 -6.26 -4.36
CA PHE A 425 18.12 -6.12 -3.55
C PHE A 425 17.91 -6.88 -2.26
N ASP A 426 18.61 -8.00 -2.08
CA ASP A 426 18.57 -8.73 -0.83
C ASP A 426 19.73 -8.26 0.05
N GLY A 427 19.38 -7.76 1.24
CA GLY A 427 20.28 -7.03 2.11
C GLY A 427 20.96 -7.96 3.10
N HIS A 428 22.24 -7.71 3.39
CA HIS A 428 22.95 -8.41 4.43
C HIS A 428 23.80 -7.45 5.27
N ARG A 429 23.95 -7.79 6.55
CA ARG A 429 24.63 -6.94 7.55
C ARG A 429 23.87 -5.60 7.73
N GLY A 430 22.55 -5.63 7.52
CA GLY A 430 21.63 -4.52 7.62
C GLY A 430 21.11 -4.05 6.25
N ALA A 431 19.93 -3.41 6.25
CA ALA A 431 19.21 -3.01 5.04
C ALA A 431 19.84 -1.85 4.24
N ALA A 432 20.81 -1.11 4.81
CA ALA A 432 21.25 0.19 4.30
C ALA A 432 21.69 0.19 2.82
N ALA A 433 22.46 -0.82 2.41
CA ALA A 433 22.92 -0.94 1.02
C ALA A 433 21.76 -1.22 0.07
N ALA A 434 20.83 -2.10 0.45
CA ALA A 434 19.65 -2.44 -0.33
C ALA A 434 18.71 -1.24 -0.47
N GLU A 435 18.44 -0.52 0.63
CA GLU A 435 17.59 0.68 0.64
C GLU A 435 18.14 1.81 -0.23
N PHE A 436 19.44 2.08 -0.13
CA PHE A 436 20.10 3.07 -0.98
C PHE A 436 20.01 2.66 -2.45
N SER A 437 20.34 1.40 -2.75
CA SER A 437 20.44 0.90 -4.12
C SER A 437 19.09 0.88 -4.84
N ALA A 438 18.01 0.50 -4.15
CA ALA A 438 16.66 0.52 -4.72
C ALA A 438 16.19 1.91 -5.15
N ARG A 439 16.75 2.98 -4.55
CA ARG A 439 16.44 4.36 -4.91
C ARG A 439 17.43 4.98 -5.88
N ALA A 440 18.71 4.63 -5.81
CA ALA A 440 19.76 5.23 -6.61
C ALA A 440 19.92 4.58 -8.00
N LEU A 441 19.85 3.23 -8.07
CA LEU A 441 20.12 2.49 -9.29
C LEU A 441 19.18 2.89 -10.46
N PRO A 442 17.86 3.04 -10.27
CA PRO A 442 16.96 3.53 -11.31
C PRO A 442 17.40 4.85 -11.93
N GLY A 443 17.78 5.83 -11.10
CA GLY A 443 18.22 7.15 -11.57
C GLY A 443 19.54 7.11 -12.32
N PHE A 444 20.52 6.32 -11.86
CA PHE A 444 21.76 6.13 -12.60
C PHE A 444 21.52 5.44 -13.94
N LEU A 445 20.69 4.39 -13.98
CA LEU A 445 20.35 3.70 -15.21
C LEU A 445 19.71 4.64 -16.24
N GLN A 446 18.79 5.51 -15.80
CA GLN A 446 18.19 6.55 -16.64
C GLN A 446 19.26 7.49 -17.23
N SER A 447 20.20 7.96 -16.40
CA SER A 447 21.25 8.87 -16.86
C SER A 447 22.18 8.27 -17.92
N PHE A 448 22.45 6.96 -17.84
CA PHE A 448 23.26 6.23 -18.83
C PHE A 448 22.48 5.79 -20.06
N GLY A 449 21.14 5.75 -19.99
CA GLY A 449 20.29 5.35 -21.11
C GLY A 449 20.39 6.25 -22.34
N SER A 450 20.99 7.42 -22.18
CA SER A 450 21.23 8.40 -23.24
C SER A 450 22.58 8.23 -23.94
N THR A 451 23.53 7.51 -23.33
CA THR A 451 24.96 7.56 -23.71
C THR A 451 25.60 6.19 -23.93
N SER A 452 24.96 5.11 -23.49
CA SER A 452 25.49 3.74 -23.49
C SER A 452 24.45 2.75 -24.04
N SER A 453 24.89 1.56 -24.47
CA SER A 453 23.95 0.45 -24.77
C SER A 453 23.24 -0.03 -23.49
N PRO A 454 22.08 -0.70 -23.57
CA PRO A 454 21.35 -1.20 -22.39
C PRO A 454 22.24 -2.01 -21.42
N SER A 455 23.02 -2.97 -21.94
CA SER A 455 23.95 -3.77 -21.13
C SER A 455 25.04 -2.91 -20.47
N LYS A 456 25.60 -1.95 -21.21
CA LYS A 456 26.63 -1.07 -20.66
C LYS A 456 26.07 -0.11 -19.61
N ALA A 457 24.86 0.40 -19.80
CA ALA A 457 24.18 1.26 -18.85
C ALA A 457 23.83 0.53 -17.55
N LEU A 458 23.42 -0.74 -17.62
CA LEU A 458 23.22 -1.60 -16.43
C LEU A 458 24.54 -1.79 -15.66
N LEU A 459 25.63 -2.13 -16.35
CA LEU A 459 26.96 -2.26 -15.74
C LEU A 459 27.38 -0.96 -15.04
N GLU A 460 27.28 0.17 -15.74
CA GLU A 460 27.64 1.49 -15.20
C GLU A 460 26.75 1.88 -14.01
N ALA A 461 25.45 1.59 -14.06
CA ALA A 461 24.51 1.86 -12.97
C ALA A 461 24.84 1.06 -11.69
N PHE A 462 25.15 -0.23 -11.81
CA PHE A 462 25.54 -1.05 -10.65
C PHE A 462 26.83 -0.52 -10.01
N VAL A 463 27.88 -0.31 -10.82
CA VAL A 463 29.18 0.18 -10.33
C VAL A 463 29.04 1.58 -9.72
N LYS A 464 28.27 2.47 -10.35
CA LYS A 464 28.05 3.82 -9.83
C LYS A 464 27.25 3.82 -8.53
N THR A 465 26.27 2.94 -8.40
CA THR A 465 25.49 2.75 -7.17
C THR A 465 26.39 2.32 -6.02
N ASP A 466 27.29 1.36 -6.24
CA ASP A 466 28.27 0.92 -5.25
C ASP A 466 29.23 2.01 -4.80
N VAL A 467 29.82 2.74 -5.75
CA VAL A 467 30.72 3.85 -5.43
C VAL A 467 29.98 4.92 -4.61
N ALA A 468 28.80 5.34 -5.06
CA ALA A 468 28.02 6.37 -4.37
C ALA A 468 27.62 5.94 -2.94
N PHE A 469 27.19 4.70 -2.76
CA PHE A 469 26.84 4.18 -1.43
C PHE A 469 28.04 4.17 -0.48
N ARG A 470 29.20 3.68 -0.95
CA ARG A 470 30.41 3.62 -0.13
C ARG A 470 30.94 5.00 0.25
N ASP A 471 30.83 5.97 -0.65
CA ASP A 471 31.22 7.37 -0.37
C ASP A 471 30.32 8.00 0.72
N GLU A 472 29.01 7.76 0.65
CA GLU A 472 28.05 8.18 1.69
C GLU A 472 28.30 7.47 3.03
N LEU A 473 28.58 6.17 2.99
CA LEU A 473 28.90 5.36 4.17
C LEU A 473 30.17 5.85 4.88
N ASP A 474 31.23 6.15 4.12
CA ASP A 474 32.48 6.71 4.67
C ASP A 474 32.23 8.11 5.26
N SER A 475 31.46 8.96 4.58
CA SER A 475 31.06 10.28 5.07
C SER A 475 30.26 10.18 6.38
N TYR A 476 29.34 9.23 6.47
CA TYR A 476 28.58 8.95 7.69
C TYR A 476 29.49 8.51 8.83
N ARG A 477 30.39 7.53 8.61
CA ARG A 477 31.32 7.06 9.65
C ARG A 477 32.25 8.16 10.14
N LYS A 478 32.68 9.09 9.28
CA LYS A 478 33.47 10.27 9.68
C LYS A 478 32.68 11.25 10.56
N SER A 479 31.37 11.39 10.31
CA SER A 479 30.51 12.29 11.10
C SER A 479 30.18 11.75 12.50
N LYS A 480 30.09 10.42 12.69
CA LYS A 480 29.85 9.80 14.00
C LYS A 480 31.16 9.36 14.66
N ARG A 481 31.61 10.13 15.66
CA ARG A 481 32.83 9.87 16.47
C ARG A 481 32.81 8.51 17.20
N GLY A 482 33.09 7.42 16.48
CA GLY A 482 33.67 6.19 17.04
C GLY A 482 32.77 4.99 17.38
N THR A 483 31.46 5.01 17.16
CA THR A 483 30.56 3.89 17.57
C THR A 483 30.14 2.90 16.47
N GLN A 484 30.49 3.11 15.20
CA GLN A 484 30.15 2.20 14.08
C GLN A 484 31.30 2.01 13.08
N LYS A 485 32.54 1.88 13.57
CA LYS A 485 33.72 1.77 12.69
C LYS A 485 33.73 0.49 11.85
N ASP A 486 33.14 -0.59 12.36
CA ASP A 486 33.15 -1.93 11.75
C ASP A 486 31.79 -2.31 11.11
N TRP A 487 30.95 -1.33 10.76
CA TRP A 487 29.63 -1.56 10.17
C TRP A 487 29.69 -1.41 8.65
N HIS A 488 29.78 -2.53 7.92
CA HIS A 488 29.92 -2.58 6.45
C HIS A 488 28.70 -3.30 5.81
N PRO A 489 27.53 -2.64 5.72
CA PRO A 489 26.35 -3.20 5.08
C PRO A 489 26.59 -3.51 3.59
N GLY A 490 25.95 -4.54 3.08
CA GLY A 490 25.99 -4.93 1.68
C GLY A 490 24.63 -5.46 1.20
N CYS A 491 24.48 -5.61 -0.11
CA CYS A 491 23.32 -6.26 -0.68
C CYS A 491 23.68 -6.96 -2.00
N THR A 492 22.98 -8.07 -2.25
CA THR A 492 22.88 -8.65 -3.58
C THR A 492 21.97 -7.77 -4.43
N ALA A 493 22.10 -7.86 -5.75
CA ALA A 493 21.32 -7.04 -6.66
C ALA A 493 21.06 -7.80 -7.96
N VAL A 494 19.78 -7.90 -8.34
CA VAL A 494 19.38 -8.36 -9.67
C VAL A 494 18.44 -7.33 -10.29
N ALA A 495 18.68 -6.97 -11.55
CA ALA A 495 17.84 -6.03 -12.29
C ALA A 495 17.51 -6.57 -13.68
N ALA A 496 16.23 -6.52 -14.04
CA ALA A 496 15.73 -6.84 -15.37
C ALA A 496 15.32 -5.55 -16.09
N LEU A 497 15.93 -5.28 -17.24
CA LEU A 497 15.63 -4.18 -18.14
C LEU A 497 15.04 -4.76 -19.43
N ILE A 498 13.78 -4.44 -19.71
CA ILE A 498 13.11 -4.79 -20.97
C ILE A 498 13.12 -3.56 -21.85
N VAL A 499 13.71 -3.66 -23.03
CA VAL A 499 13.67 -2.65 -24.09
C VAL A 499 13.01 -3.29 -25.29
N ARG A 500 11.73 -2.97 -25.54
CA ARG A 500 10.89 -3.61 -26.57
C ARG A 500 10.86 -5.13 -26.40
N SER A 501 11.41 -5.88 -27.35
CA SER A 501 11.46 -7.34 -27.38
C SER A 501 12.73 -7.91 -26.76
N LYS A 502 13.63 -7.07 -26.21
CA LYS A 502 14.89 -7.53 -25.63
C LYS A 502 14.86 -7.42 -24.11
N LEU A 503 15.21 -8.51 -23.45
CA LEU A 503 15.36 -8.59 -22.01
C LEU A 503 16.86 -8.64 -21.67
N PHE A 504 17.30 -7.68 -20.85
CA PHE A 504 18.64 -7.63 -20.27
C PHE A 504 18.53 -7.90 -18.78
N VAL A 505 19.24 -8.90 -18.26
CA VAL A 505 19.26 -9.19 -16.81
C VAL A 505 20.67 -9.02 -16.27
N ALA A 506 20.86 -8.10 -15.33
CA ALA A 506 22.10 -7.87 -14.62
C ALA A 506 22.02 -8.50 -13.22
N ASN A 507 22.97 -9.35 -12.85
CA ASN A 507 23.02 -10.00 -11.54
C ASN A 507 24.37 -9.82 -10.84
N ALA A 508 24.35 -9.44 -9.56
CA ALA A 508 25.48 -9.40 -8.65
C ALA A 508 25.05 -9.99 -7.29
N GLY A 509 25.45 -11.22 -7.01
CA GLY A 509 24.99 -11.99 -5.85
C GLY A 509 24.22 -13.26 -6.25
N ASP A 510 23.38 -13.77 -5.36
CA ASP A 510 22.64 -15.03 -5.48
C ASP A 510 21.11 -14.88 -5.55
N CYS A 511 20.62 -13.64 -5.70
CA CYS A 511 19.32 -13.42 -6.33
C CYS A 511 19.26 -14.09 -7.72
N ARG A 512 18.09 -14.59 -8.11
CA ARG A 512 17.92 -15.29 -9.39
C ARG A 512 16.71 -14.83 -10.17
N THR A 513 16.88 -14.81 -11.50
CA THR A 513 15.82 -14.53 -12.47
C THR A 513 15.60 -15.73 -13.40
N VAL A 514 14.35 -16.13 -13.55
CA VAL A 514 13.91 -17.27 -14.37
C VAL A 514 12.81 -16.83 -15.33
N LEU A 515 12.97 -17.15 -16.60
CA LEU A 515 11.98 -16.95 -17.67
C LEU A 515 11.21 -18.24 -17.92
N CYS A 516 9.89 -18.15 -18.02
CA CYS A 516 9.04 -19.24 -18.47
C CYS A 516 8.84 -19.15 -19.99
N ARG A 517 9.41 -20.09 -20.75
CA ARG A 517 9.20 -20.22 -22.19
C ARG A 517 8.54 -21.54 -22.50
N ALA A 518 7.37 -21.50 -23.15
CA ALA A 518 6.59 -22.69 -23.48
C ALA A 518 6.40 -23.66 -22.29
N GLY A 519 6.14 -23.10 -21.09
CA GLY A 519 5.98 -23.87 -19.85
C GLY A 519 7.25 -24.43 -19.23
N HIS A 520 8.44 -24.08 -19.73
CA HIS A 520 9.72 -24.53 -19.20
C HIS A 520 10.54 -23.39 -18.58
N PRO A 521 11.25 -23.63 -17.46
CA PRO A 521 12.11 -22.62 -16.85
C PRO A 521 13.43 -22.48 -17.62
N ILE A 522 13.76 -21.24 -17.97
CA ILE A 522 15.06 -20.81 -18.49
C ILE A 522 15.69 -19.88 -17.45
N VAL A 523 16.77 -20.33 -16.81
CA VAL A 523 17.49 -19.52 -15.82
C VAL A 523 18.33 -18.47 -16.55
N LEU A 524 18.11 -17.19 -16.23
CA LEU A 524 18.77 -16.07 -16.90
C LEU A 524 19.97 -15.50 -16.13
N THR A 525 20.20 -15.96 -14.91
CA THR A 525 21.30 -15.52 -14.04
C THR A 525 22.12 -16.70 -13.53
N LYS A 526 23.36 -16.43 -13.11
CA LYS A 526 24.17 -17.38 -12.34
C LYS A 526 24.36 -16.85 -10.92
N ASP A 527 24.26 -17.74 -9.95
CA ASP A 527 24.47 -17.39 -8.56
C ASP A 527 25.97 -17.12 -8.31
N HIS A 528 26.27 -15.95 -7.76
CA HIS A 528 27.64 -15.52 -7.46
C HIS A 528 27.98 -15.83 -6.00
N VAL A 529 28.23 -17.12 -5.72
CA VAL A 529 28.59 -17.61 -4.37
C VAL A 529 29.98 -18.24 -4.35
N ALA A 530 30.64 -18.19 -3.19
CA ALA A 530 32.02 -18.67 -3.04
C ALA A 530 32.19 -20.19 -3.20
N SER A 531 31.08 -20.94 -3.21
CA SER A 531 31.07 -22.36 -3.54
C SER A 531 31.23 -22.63 -5.03
N CYS A 532 30.84 -21.68 -5.90
CA CYS A 532 31.14 -21.72 -7.33
C CYS A 532 32.66 -21.56 -7.54
N PHE A 533 33.26 -22.47 -8.31
CA PHE A 533 34.72 -22.54 -8.47
C PHE A 533 35.26 -21.29 -9.16
N GLU A 534 34.61 -20.85 -10.23
CA GLU A 534 35.01 -19.70 -11.05
C GLU A 534 34.96 -18.40 -10.26
N GLU A 535 33.89 -18.21 -9.46
CA GLU A 535 33.76 -17.04 -8.60
C GLU A 535 34.74 -17.06 -7.44
N ARG A 536 35.01 -18.24 -6.86
CA ARG A 536 36.06 -18.38 -5.83
C ARG A 536 37.43 -18.03 -6.38
N GLU A 537 37.76 -18.52 -7.57
CA GLU A 537 39.03 -18.22 -8.24
C GLU A 537 39.14 -16.72 -8.55
N ARG A 538 38.06 -16.10 -9.05
CA ARG A 538 38.00 -14.65 -9.28
C ARG A 538 38.29 -13.85 -8.01
N VAL A 539 37.66 -14.20 -6.89
CA VAL A 539 37.87 -13.53 -5.60
C VAL A 539 39.33 -13.65 -5.15
N VAL A 540 39.94 -14.84 -5.26
CA VAL A 540 41.34 -15.05 -4.90
C VAL A 540 42.29 -14.26 -5.81
N ASN A 541 42.04 -14.26 -7.12
CA ASN A 541 42.83 -13.50 -8.10
C ASN A 541 42.74 -11.99 -7.90
N ALA A 542 41.61 -11.49 -7.38
CA ALA A 542 41.41 -10.11 -6.97
C ALA A 542 42.04 -9.76 -5.60
N GLY A 543 42.80 -10.69 -4.99
CA GLY A 543 43.47 -10.51 -3.69
C GLY A 543 42.59 -10.80 -2.48
N GLY A 544 41.38 -11.31 -2.68
CA GLY A 544 40.47 -11.73 -1.62
C GLY A 544 40.90 -13.05 -0.97
N GLN A 545 40.38 -13.30 0.23
CA GLN A 545 40.57 -14.58 0.92
C GLN A 545 39.26 -15.34 0.92
N VAL A 546 39.31 -16.64 0.67
CA VAL A 546 38.15 -17.53 0.77
C VAL A 546 38.51 -18.69 1.70
N LYS A 547 37.63 -18.99 2.65
CA LYS A 547 37.83 -20.07 3.63
C LYS A 547 36.59 -20.94 3.72
N TRP A 548 36.80 -22.24 3.89
CA TRP A 548 35.71 -23.15 4.24
C TRP A 548 35.29 -22.91 5.69
N GLN A 549 34.04 -22.51 5.91
CA GLN A 549 33.49 -22.22 7.23
C GLN A 549 32.04 -22.65 7.28
N VAL A 550 31.65 -23.42 8.31
CA VAL A 550 30.27 -23.89 8.54
C VAL A 550 29.67 -24.40 7.23
N ASP A 551 30.10 -25.59 6.80
CA ASP A 551 29.62 -26.35 5.64
C ASP A 551 29.66 -25.71 4.23
N THR A 552 30.17 -24.48 4.08
CA THR A 552 30.32 -23.83 2.77
C THR A 552 31.57 -22.93 2.67
N TRP A 553 31.87 -22.43 1.48
CA TRP A 553 32.94 -21.45 1.28
C TRP A 553 32.44 -20.04 1.61
N ARG A 554 33.28 -19.25 2.30
CA ARG A 554 32.98 -17.88 2.70
C ARG A 554 34.11 -16.91 2.35
N VAL A 555 33.76 -15.69 1.94
CA VAL A 555 34.68 -14.62 1.55
C VAL A 555 35.06 -13.74 2.73
N GLY A 556 36.36 -13.53 2.89
CA GLY A 556 36.96 -12.57 3.81
C GLY A 556 36.70 -12.85 5.30
N PRO A 557 37.10 -11.90 6.17
CA PRO A 557 36.83 -11.97 7.60
C PRO A 557 35.34 -11.86 7.95
N ALA A 558 34.54 -11.21 7.10
CA ALA A 558 33.10 -11.07 7.27
C ALA A 558 32.32 -12.38 7.06
N ALA A 559 32.99 -13.44 6.57
CA ALA A 559 32.40 -14.74 6.29
C ALA A 559 31.18 -14.67 5.36
N LEU A 560 31.27 -13.87 4.28
CA LEU A 560 30.18 -13.66 3.33
C LEU A 560 29.99 -14.85 2.37
N GLN A 561 28.76 -15.23 2.05
CA GLN A 561 28.48 -16.28 1.06
C GLN A 561 28.73 -15.83 -0.37
N VAL A 562 28.23 -14.63 -0.67
CA VAL A 562 28.25 -14.05 -2.01
C VAL A 562 29.62 -13.48 -2.35
N THR A 563 29.95 -13.53 -3.62
CA THR A 563 31.23 -13.05 -4.18
C THR A 563 31.07 -11.73 -4.91
N ARG A 564 29.83 -11.28 -5.13
CA ARG A 564 29.50 -9.98 -5.73
C ARG A 564 28.39 -9.31 -4.94
N SER A 565 28.50 -8.01 -4.71
CA SER A 565 27.53 -7.22 -3.96
C SER A 565 27.75 -5.71 -4.17
N ILE A 566 26.72 -4.92 -3.90
CA ILE A 566 26.82 -3.48 -3.68
C ILE A 566 27.07 -3.25 -2.18
N GLY A 567 28.03 -2.40 -1.82
CA GLY A 567 28.40 -2.18 -0.41
C GLY A 567 29.61 -3.02 -0.01
N ASP A 568 29.60 -3.67 1.17
CA ASP A 568 30.71 -4.51 1.68
C ASP A 568 32.10 -3.89 1.45
N ASP A 569 32.27 -2.63 1.85
CA ASP A 569 33.47 -1.85 1.54
C ASP A 569 34.75 -2.45 2.15
N ASP A 570 34.61 -3.28 3.20
CA ASP A 570 35.70 -4.07 3.80
C ASP A 570 36.20 -5.23 2.95
N LEU A 571 35.43 -5.66 1.94
CA LEU A 571 35.74 -6.78 1.05
C LEU A 571 36.07 -6.34 -0.38
N LYS A 572 36.01 -5.03 -0.67
CA LYS A 572 36.42 -4.47 -1.96
C LYS A 572 37.95 -4.54 -2.11
N PRO A 573 38.48 -4.78 -3.33
CA PRO A 573 37.75 -4.96 -4.59
C PRO A 573 37.33 -6.42 -4.87
N ALA A 574 37.67 -7.37 -3.99
CA ALA A 574 37.48 -8.79 -4.26
C ALA A 574 35.98 -9.18 -4.39
N VAL A 575 35.12 -8.60 -3.55
CA VAL A 575 33.66 -8.68 -3.71
C VAL A 575 33.19 -7.54 -4.62
N THR A 576 33.13 -7.77 -5.93
CA THR A 576 32.85 -6.71 -6.92
C THR A 576 31.36 -6.36 -7.00
N ALA A 577 31.03 -5.13 -7.37
CA ALA A 577 29.66 -4.72 -7.73
C ALA A 577 29.36 -4.89 -9.23
N GLU A 578 30.34 -5.29 -10.03
CA GLU A 578 30.15 -5.53 -11.47
C GLU A 578 29.21 -6.74 -11.68
N PRO A 579 28.03 -6.55 -12.31
CA PRO A 579 27.10 -7.63 -12.55
C PRO A 579 27.53 -8.50 -13.74
N GLU A 580 27.13 -9.77 -13.72
CA GLU A 580 27.01 -10.56 -14.95
C GLU A 580 25.72 -10.15 -15.67
N ILE A 581 25.80 -9.92 -16.99
CA ILE A 581 24.66 -9.48 -17.80
C ILE A 581 24.34 -10.52 -18.85
N THR A 582 23.08 -10.92 -18.92
CA THR A 582 22.52 -11.75 -20.00
C THR A 582 21.57 -10.94 -20.88
N GLU A 583 21.54 -11.25 -22.18
CA GLU A 583 20.64 -10.67 -23.16
C GLU A 583 19.80 -11.78 -23.77
N THR A 584 18.48 -11.60 -23.83
CA THR A 584 17.52 -12.58 -24.34
C THR A 584 16.50 -11.90 -25.25
N ASP A 585 16.33 -12.43 -26.45
CA ASP A 585 15.23 -12.04 -27.34
C ASP A 585 13.93 -12.70 -26.86
N LEU A 586 12.94 -11.86 -26.55
CA LEU A 586 11.59 -12.26 -26.18
C LEU A 586 10.75 -12.59 -27.42
N SER A 587 9.83 -13.52 -27.25
CA SER A 587 8.98 -14.11 -28.27
C SER A 587 7.59 -14.40 -27.72
N GLY A 588 6.63 -14.72 -28.59
CA GLY A 588 5.28 -15.11 -28.16
C GLY A 588 5.19 -16.40 -27.34
N GLU A 589 6.29 -17.16 -27.20
CA GLU A 589 6.37 -18.34 -26.34
C GLU A 589 6.71 -17.98 -24.88
N ASP A 590 7.12 -16.74 -24.62
CA ASP A 590 7.48 -16.27 -23.29
C ASP A 590 6.24 -15.89 -22.50
N GLU A 591 5.98 -16.62 -21.42
CA GLU A 591 4.75 -16.47 -20.65
C GLU A 591 4.90 -15.47 -19.52
N PHE A 592 5.97 -15.62 -18.72
CA PHE A 592 6.25 -14.78 -17.57
C PHE A 592 7.72 -14.86 -17.14
N LEU A 593 8.19 -13.82 -16.46
CA LEU A 593 9.47 -13.70 -15.79
C LEU A 593 9.26 -13.74 -14.28
N VAL A 594 10.15 -14.42 -13.55
CA VAL A 594 10.19 -14.44 -12.08
C VAL A 594 11.55 -13.99 -11.62
N MET A 595 11.60 -13.01 -10.72
CA MET A 595 12.81 -12.57 -10.03
C MET A 595 12.59 -12.81 -8.54
N ALA A 596 13.56 -13.35 -7.81
CA ALA A 596 13.45 -13.46 -6.35
C ALA A 596 14.81 -13.48 -5.63
N SER A 597 14.79 -13.19 -4.33
CA SER A 597 15.92 -13.41 -3.42
C SER A 597 16.14 -14.89 -3.10
N ASP A 598 17.30 -15.19 -2.52
CA ASP A 598 17.69 -16.54 -2.10
C ASP A 598 16.67 -17.19 -1.14
N GLY A 599 15.96 -16.40 -0.34
CA GLY A 599 14.87 -16.86 0.52
C GLY A 599 13.76 -17.62 -0.21
N LEU A 600 13.57 -17.42 -1.52
CA LEU A 600 12.75 -18.30 -2.37
C LEU A 600 13.57 -19.49 -2.90
N TRP A 601 14.71 -19.20 -3.52
CA TRP A 601 15.46 -20.15 -4.35
C TRP A 601 16.15 -21.26 -3.57
N ASP A 602 16.39 -21.05 -2.28
CA ASP A 602 16.98 -22.06 -1.38
C ASP A 602 16.02 -23.22 -1.09
N VAL A 603 14.70 -23.01 -1.23
CA VAL A 603 13.68 -23.98 -0.82
C VAL A 603 12.65 -24.31 -1.90
N VAL A 604 12.56 -23.52 -2.96
CA VAL A 604 11.67 -23.76 -4.11
C VAL A 604 12.50 -23.94 -5.39
N SER A 605 12.30 -25.06 -6.08
CA SER A 605 13.00 -25.34 -7.34
C SER A 605 12.46 -24.49 -8.50
N ASN A 606 13.29 -24.25 -9.52
CA ASN A 606 12.87 -23.50 -10.71
C ASN A 606 11.60 -24.11 -11.36
N SER A 607 11.51 -25.43 -11.44
CA SER A 607 10.34 -26.13 -11.99
C SER A 607 9.10 -25.96 -11.11
N ASP A 608 9.25 -26.00 -9.79
CA ASP A 608 8.14 -25.77 -8.87
C ASP A 608 7.60 -24.35 -8.99
N VAL A 609 8.48 -23.35 -9.13
CA VAL A 609 8.07 -21.95 -9.34
C VAL A 609 7.16 -21.84 -10.58
N ILE A 610 7.56 -22.46 -11.70
CA ILE A 610 6.73 -22.48 -12.91
C ILE A 610 5.39 -23.14 -12.65
N ASN A 611 5.37 -24.31 -12.00
CA ASN A 611 4.14 -25.06 -11.73
C ASN A 611 3.19 -24.27 -10.81
N ILE A 612 3.72 -23.66 -9.74
CA ILE A 612 2.94 -22.86 -8.81
C ILE A 612 2.29 -21.69 -9.52
N ILE A 613 3.02 -20.94 -10.36
CA ILE A 613 2.44 -19.84 -11.13
C ILE A 613 1.38 -20.37 -12.10
N ARG A 614 1.61 -21.52 -12.76
CA ARG A 614 0.65 -22.12 -13.68
C ARG A 614 -0.65 -22.58 -12.99
N ASP A 615 -0.57 -22.99 -11.73
CA ASP A 615 -1.72 -23.41 -10.91
C ASP A 615 -2.37 -22.26 -10.12
N THR A 616 -1.77 -21.08 -10.15
CA THR A 616 -2.32 -19.88 -9.49
C THR A 616 -3.11 -19.03 -10.49
N VAL A 617 -4.13 -18.33 -10.02
CA VAL A 617 -4.80 -17.27 -10.77
C VAL A 617 -3.72 -16.33 -11.34
N LYS A 618 -3.84 -15.97 -12.63
CA LYS A 618 -2.82 -15.21 -13.38
C LYS A 618 -2.90 -13.71 -13.06
N GLU A 619 -2.91 -13.41 -11.77
CA GLU A 619 -2.72 -12.09 -11.19
C GLU A 619 -1.28 -12.07 -10.59
N PRO A 620 -0.39 -11.22 -11.11
CA PRO A 620 1.03 -11.28 -10.77
C PRO A 620 1.33 -11.11 -9.28
N GLY A 621 0.60 -10.24 -8.55
CA GLY A 621 0.77 -10.05 -7.11
C GLY A 621 0.43 -11.31 -6.31
N MET A 622 -0.67 -11.98 -6.63
CA MET A 622 -1.07 -13.27 -6.04
C MET A 622 -0.05 -14.37 -6.34
N CYS A 623 0.50 -14.39 -7.56
CA CYS A 623 1.57 -15.32 -7.93
C CYS A 623 2.82 -15.11 -7.07
N ALA A 624 3.27 -13.86 -6.94
CA ALA A 624 4.43 -13.51 -6.10
C ALA A 624 4.18 -13.89 -4.63
N LYS A 625 2.99 -13.58 -4.09
CA LYS A 625 2.58 -13.94 -2.72
C LYS A 625 2.52 -15.44 -2.50
N ARG A 626 1.97 -16.20 -3.45
CA ARG A 626 1.89 -17.67 -3.35
C ARG A 626 3.28 -18.31 -3.34
N LEU A 627 4.19 -17.82 -4.18
CA LEU A 627 5.59 -18.28 -4.19
C LEU A 627 6.30 -17.99 -2.86
N ALA A 628 6.20 -16.78 -2.34
CA ALA A 628 6.81 -16.43 -1.07
C ALA A 628 6.23 -17.24 0.11
N THR A 629 4.91 -17.46 0.11
CA THR A 629 4.23 -18.29 1.11
C THR A 629 4.69 -19.73 1.04
N GLU A 630 4.80 -20.29 -0.17
CA GLU A 630 5.30 -21.66 -0.37
C GLU A 630 6.75 -21.79 0.14
N ALA A 631 7.62 -20.81 -0.10
CA ALA A 631 8.97 -20.82 0.46
C ALA A 631 8.98 -20.78 1.98
N ALA A 632 8.14 -19.95 2.61
CA ALA A 632 8.00 -19.92 4.06
C ALA A 632 7.50 -21.27 4.62
N GLU A 633 6.53 -21.90 3.95
CA GLU A 633 5.99 -23.24 4.30
C GLU A 633 7.05 -24.34 4.16
N ARG A 634 7.89 -24.26 3.13
CA ARG A 634 9.04 -25.16 2.92
C ARG A 634 10.22 -24.88 3.86
N GLY A 635 10.07 -23.89 4.74
CA GLY A 635 11.01 -23.65 5.84
C GLY A 635 12.15 -22.70 5.49
N SER A 636 11.94 -21.79 4.52
CA SER A 636 12.87 -20.67 4.29
C SER A 636 13.17 -19.95 5.61
N LYS A 637 14.44 -19.59 5.78
CA LYS A 637 14.95 -18.93 6.98
C LYS A 637 15.31 -17.47 6.73
N ASP A 638 15.20 -17.01 5.48
CA ASP A 638 15.60 -15.68 5.08
C ASP A 638 14.42 -14.74 4.84
N ASN A 639 14.73 -13.48 4.52
CA ASN A 639 13.78 -12.59 3.86
C ASN A 639 13.43 -13.15 2.48
N ILE A 640 12.19 -12.92 2.04
CA ILE A 640 11.69 -13.49 0.79
C ILE A 640 11.08 -12.35 -0.01
N THR A 641 11.70 -12.02 -1.13
CA THR A 641 11.22 -11.00 -2.07
C THR A 641 11.03 -11.64 -3.43
N VAL A 642 9.85 -11.48 -4.02
CA VAL A 642 9.49 -12.08 -5.31
C VAL A 642 8.84 -11.03 -6.19
N ILE A 643 9.24 -10.95 -7.46
CA ILE A 643 8.59 -10.18 -8.52
C ILE A 643 8.16 -11.17 -9.62
N VAL A 644 6.92 -11.06 -10.07
CA VAL A 644 6.39 -11.80 -11.21
C VAL A 644 5.96 -10.81 -12.30
N VAL A 645 6.41 -11.03 -13.53
CA VAL A 645 6.05 -10.20 -14.69
C VAL A 645 5.51 -11.10 -15.80
N PHE A 646 4.21 -11.05 -16.06
CA PHE A 646 3.63 -11.69 -17.25
C PHE A 646 4.05 -10.92 -18.51
N LEU A 647 4.46 -11.65 -19.54
CA LEU A 647 4.96 -11.11 -20.81
C LEU A 647 3.91 -11.16 -21.93
N ARG A 648 2.75 -11.76 -21.65
CA ARG A 648 1.61 -11.88 -22.56
C ARG A 648 0.33 -11.32 -21.93
N PRO A 649 -0.65 -10.89 -22.75
CA PRO A 649 -1.97 -10.57 -22.26
C PRO A 649 -2.57 -11.76 -21.49
N VAL A 650 -3.01 -11.51 -20.27
CA VAL A 650 -3.73 -12.49 -19.47
C VAL A 650 -5.23 -12.29 -19.67
N SER A 651 -5.94 -13.35 -20.06
CA SER A 651 -7.39 -13.27 -20.26
C SER A 651 -8.15 -13.06 -18.95
N THR A 652 -9.35 -12.48 -19.02
CA THR A 652 -10.20 -12.30 -17.83
C THR A 652 -10.55 -13.64 -17.17
N ALA A 653 -10.62 -14.74 -17.92
CA ALA A 653 -10.87 -16.07 -17.37
C ALA A 653 -9.70 -16.58 -16.52
N GLU A 654 -8.46 -16.40 -16.99
CA GLU A 654 -7.23 -16.74 -16.27
C GLU A 654 -7.00 -15.87 -15.00
N ARG A 655 -7.72 -14.76 -14.85
CA ARG A 655 -7.66 -13.88 -13.65
C ARG A 655 -8.75 -14.18 -12.60
N ILE A 656 -9.69 -15.07 -12.90
CA ILE A 656 -10.85 -15.37 -12.04
C ILE A 656 -10.84 -16.84 -11.57
N TYR A 657 -10.31 -17.73 -12.40
CA TYR A 657 -10.11 -19.16 -12.15
C TYR A 657 -8.62 -19.46 -12.10
#